data_AF-R7Q106-F1
#
_entry.id   AF-R7Q106-F1
#
_cell.length_a   1.000
_cell.length_b   1.000
_cell.length_c   1.000
_cell.angle_alpha   90.00
_cell.angle_beta   90.00
_cell.angle_gamma   90.00
#
_symmetry.space_group_name_H-M   'P 1'
#
loop_
_entity.id
_entity.type
_entity.pdbx_description
1 polymer ?
#
loop_
_entity_poly.entity_id
_entity_poly.type
_entity_poly.pdbx_seq_one_letter_code
_entity_poly.pdbx_strand_id
1 'polypeptide(L)'
;MTQNVLVFAGTTEGGEIADLLARSGVKVHACVATEYGRTSVKEHANVEVSSRPLSPEEMRVLMKEYPVVVDATHPYATSISGHVKEACADTGAEYIRLVRPASECYEGMKVVDTVDEAVEYLKGTEGNILATTGSKELAKYTAIPGYRERVFARVLSLAKVVEACAELGFEGRNLFAMQGPFCEEVDYGMLVQTGARYLVTKDSGVPGGFDEKVRAARRAGAEIVLVGRPAEQPGTDFDGTVEILSDRLGIGLERRKRTLSIVGTGVGPGTGLTSAGAAAVRASDLVVGAERMLQVPEAEGKASLCEYAPDKIFDYLVHHPEYRRVSLLVSGDVGFYSATRSVLAKTDPSEYDVELHCGISSVQYLCARAGIPWQDVKLVSAHGKMANIVGEARRNGAVFALLNGRTGVTEMCQQLMDYNMDVTVAVGCDLGYPEEKYFYGTPAEVMGSDLGNLCAALVFNPRPDTRCPISIPDSEFLRGDAPMTKSEIRALSVAKMKLSEDSIVYDVGAGTGSVTVEMALVAVEGTVYAVEKEEAAADLIDRNRRKFGTPNVEIIRGKAPDALADLPAPTNVFIGGSSGNLREIVDAVLAKNPRCRIVVNSVTLETISEVLALPSSCKVEQEEIVCINAANSRRLGRYNLMTAQNPVYIAVFRGTGE
;
A
#
# COMPACT_ATOMS: atom_id res chain seq x y z
N MET A 1 -37.05 -7.43 -22.92
CA MET A 1 -36.77 -8.75 -23.52
C MET A 1 -35.28 -8.79 -23.74
N THR A 2 -34.56 -9.71 -23.09
CA THR A 2 -33.12 -9.92 -23.32
C THR A 2 -32.93 -10.36 -24.77
N GLN A 3 -32.32 -9.50 -25.59
CA GLN A 3 -32.03 -9.81 -26.99
C GLN A 3 -30.79 -10.71 -27.07
N ASN A 4 -30.76 -11.65 -28.02
CA ASN A 4 -29.59 -12.50 -28.25
C ASN A 4 -28.53 -11.73 -29.04
N VAL A 5 -27.25 -11.95 -28.74
CA VAL A 5 -26.14 -11.22 -29.36
C VAL A 5 -25.24 -12.16 -30.17
N LEU A 6 -24.92 -11.78 -31.40
CA LEU A 6 -23.92 -12.44 -32.24
C LEU A 6 -22.60 -11.69 -32.12
N VAL A 7 -21.55 -12.36 -31.66
CA VAL A 7 -20.22 -11.78 -31.51
C VAL A 7 -19.28 -12.42 -32.52
N PHE A 8 -18.79 -11.65 -33.49
CA PHE A 8 -17.69 -12.11 -34.33
C PHE A 8 -16.38 -11.95 -33.57
N ALA A 9 -16.10 -12.94 -32.71
CA ALA A 9 -14.93 -12.99 -31.86
C ALA A 9 -13.70 -13.43 -32.68
N GLY A 10 -12.73 -12.53 -32.82
CA GLY A 10 -11.41 -12.85 -33.39
C GLY A 10 -10.27 -12.26 -32.57
N THR A 11 -10.60 -11.75 -31.39
CA THR A 11 -9.81 -10.87 -30.55
C THR A 11 -10.11 -11.18 -29.09
N THR A 12 -9.18 -10.83 -28.19
CA THR A 12 -9.37 -10.97 -26.74
C THR A 12 -10.61 -10.22 -26.25
N GLU A 13 -10.83 -9.00 -26.75
CA GLU A 13 -11.95 -8.12 -26.42
C GLU A 13 -13.28 -8.71 -26.88
N GLY A 14 -13.33 -9.32 -28.07
CA GLY A 14 -14.52 -10.04 -28.53
C GLY A 14 -14.87 -11.21 -27.62
N GLY A 15 -13.87 -11.94 -27.14
CA GLY A 15 -14.05 -12.99 -26.14
C GLY A 15 -14.55 -12.48 -24.78
N GLU A 16 -14.06 -11.33 -24.34
CA GLU A 16 -14.49 -10.70 -23.08
C GLU A 16 -15.90 -10.12 -23.15
N ILE A 17 -16.29 -9.51 -24.27
CA ILE A 17 -17.68 -9.10 -24.49
C ILE A 17 -18.61 -10.31 -24.41
N ALA A 18 -18.23 -11.42 -25.04
CA ALA A 18 -19.01 -12.65 -24.97
C ALA A 18 -19.13 -13.16 -23.51
N ASP A 19 -18.06 -13.13 -22.73
CA ASP A 19 -18.06 -13.51 -21.30
C ASP A 19 -18.96 -12.58 -20.46
N LEU A 20 -18.84 -11.25 -20.62
CA LEU A 20 -19.64 -10.26 -19.92
C LEU A 20 -21.14 -10.43 -20.18
N LEU A 21 -21.53 -10.54 -21.45
CA LEU A 21 -22.92 -10.75 -21.85
C LEU A 21 -23.47 -12.07 -21.29
N ALA A 22 -22.68 -13.15 -21.36
CA ALA A 22 -23.09 -14.46 -20.90
C ALA A 22 -23.34 -14.52 -19.39
N ARG A 23 -22.49 -13.87 -18.58
CA ARG A 23 -22.65 -13.75 -17.12
C ARG A 23 -23.90 -12.96 -16.73
N SER A 24 -24.27 -11.98 -17.53
CA SER A 24 -25.50 -11.20 -17.36
C SER A 24 -26.75 -11.90 -17.91
N GLY A 25 -26.64 -13.19 -18.27
CA GLY A 25 -27.77 -14.02 -18.67
C GLY A 25 -28.20 -13.86 -20.14
N VAL A 26 -27.39 -13.21 -20.97
CA VAL A 26 -27.65 -13.02 -22.40
C VAL A 26 -27.17 -14.24 -23.19
N LYS A 27 -28.00 -14.74 -24.13
CA LYS A 27 -27.59 -15.79 -25.06
C LYS A 27 -26.65 -15.19 -26.12
N VAL A 28 -25.43 -15.73 -26.20
CA VAL A 28 -24.39 -15.25 -27.10
C VAL A 28 -23.99 -16.35 -28.08
N HIS A 29 -23.86 -16.00 -29.36
CA HIS A 29 -23.20 -16.85 -30.35
C HIS A 29 -21.87 -16.22 -30.74
N ALA A 30 -20.76 -16.86 -30.39
CA ALA A 30 -19.42 -16.39 -30.73
C ALA A 30 -18.90 -17.09 -32.00
N CYS A 31 -18.58 -16.32 -33.03
CA CYS A 31 -18.07 -16.82 -34.31
C CYS A 31 -16.57 -16.53 -34.44
N VAL A 32 -15.74 -17.56 -34.42
CA VAL A 32 -14.27 -17.48 -34.58
C VAL A 32 -13.85 -18.22 -35.87
N ALA A 33 -12.86 -17.68 -36.58
CA ALA A 33 -12.47 -18.22 -37.89
C ALA A 33 -11.70 -19.56 -37.81
N THR A 34 -11.15 -19.93 -36.66
CA THR A 34 -10.29 -21.10 -36.46
C THR A 34 -10.51 -21.73 -35.08
N GLU A 35 -10.13 -23.00 -34.91
CA GLU A 35 -10.10 -23.64 -33.57
C GLU A 35 -9.19 -22.89 -32.59
N TYR A 36 -8.10 -22.28 -33.07
CA TYR A 36 -7.25 -21.45 -32.22
C TYR A 36 -8.01 -20.21 -31.70
N GLY A 37 -8.84 -19.57 -32.53
CA GLY A 37 -9.67 -18.46 -32.08
C GLY A 37 -10.64 -18.85 -30.96
N ARG A 38 -11.01 -20.13 -30.84
CA ARG A 38 -11.90 -20.62 -29.77
C ARG A 38 -11.32 -20.40 -28.38
N THR A 39 -10.00 -20.43 -28.21
CA THR A 39 -9.36 -20.23 -26.90
C THR A 39 -9.52 -18.80 -26.36
N SER A 40 -9.90 -17.84 -27.21
CA SER A 40 -10.20 -16.47 -26.79
C SER A 40 -11.58 -16.32 -26.14
N VAL A 41 -12.47 -17.30 -26.30
CA VAL A 41 -13.83 -17.30 -25.77
C VAL A 41 -13.92 -18.30 -24.62
N LYS A 42 -14.40 -17.87 -23.44
CA LYS A 42 -14.60 -18.77 -22.29
C LYS A 42 -15.86 -19.62 -22.47
N GLU A 43 -15.83 -20.85 -21.98
CA GLU A 43 -17.00 -21.71 -21.97
C GLU A 43 -18.02 -21.23 -20.93
N HIS A 44 -19.27 -21.06 -21.37
CA HIS A 44 -20.38 -20.66 -20.52
C HIS A 44 -21.66 -21.30 -21.02
N ALA A 45 -22.62 -21.59 -20.13
CA ALA A 45 -23.90 -22.22 -20.51
C ALA A 45 -24.73 -21.37 -21.50
N ASN A 46 -24.46 -20.07 -21.57
CA ASN A 46 -25.14 -19.11 -22.43
C ASN A 46 -24.35 -18.76 -23.70
N VAL A 47 -23.21 -19.41 -23.95
CA VAL A 47 -22.33 -19.13 -25.11
C VAL A 47 -22.29 -20.33 -26.03
N GLU A 48 -22.72 -20.15 -27.28
CA GLU A 48 -22.50 -21.09 -28.37
C GLU A 48 -21.32 -20.63 -29.21
N VAL A 49 -20.38 -21.51 -29.57
CA VAL A 49 -19.17 -21.13 -30.33
C VAL A 49 -19.08 -21.86 -31.67
N SER A 50 -19.06 -21.10 -32.76
CA SER A 50 -18.75 -21.58 -34.11
C SER A 50 -17.27 -21.35 -34.42
N SER A 51 -16.48 -22.42 -34.57
CA SER A 51 -15.03 -22.34 -34.83
C SER A 51 -14.64 -22.66 -36.27
N ARG A 52 -15.33 -22.01 -37.23
CA ARG A 52 -15.07 -22.13 -38.66
C ARG A 52 -15.38 -20.81 -39.37
N PRO A 53 -14.80 -20.56 -40.56
CA PRO A 53 -15.26 -19.48 -41.43
C PRO A 53 -16.73 -19.69 -41.80
N LEU A 54 -17.50 -18.60 -41.79
CA LEU A 54 -18.91 -18.56 -42.20
C LEU A 54 -19.03 -17.92 -43.58
N SER A 55 -19.95 -18.41 -44.40
CA SER A 55 -20.33 -17.73 -45.64
C SER A 55 -21.28 -16.54 -45.37
N PRO A 56 -21.40 -15.57 -46.28
CA PRO A 56 -22.36 -14.47 -46.15
C PRO A 56 -23.81 -14.95 -45.94
N GLU A 57 -24.25 -15.99 -46.65
CA GLU A 57 -25.57 -16.60 -46.45
C GLU A 57 -25.75 -17.18 -45.04
N GLU A 58 -24.73 -17.87 -44.51
CA GLU A 58 -24.78 -18.42 -43.15
C GLU A 58 -24.84 -17.30 -42.09
N MET A 59 -24.10 -16.21 -42.29
CA MET A 59 -24.17 -15.03 -41.42
C MET A 59 -25.59 -14.45 -41.39
N ARG A 60 -26.23 -14.30 -42.56
CA ARG A 60 -27.61 -13.78 -42.65
C ARG A 60 -28.62 -14.69 -41.95
N VAL A 61 -28.41 -16.00 -41.96
CA VAL A 61 -29.27 -16.94 -41.22
C VAL A 61 -29.12 -16.74 -39.71
N LEU A 62 -27.89 -16.64 -39.21
CA LEU A 62 -27.63 -16.39 -37.79
C LEU A 62 -28.18 -15.04 -37.32
N MET A 63 -28.00 -13.98 -38.11
CA MET A 63 -28.47 -12.63 -37.76
C MET A 63 -29.99 -12.51 -37.61
N LYS A 64 -30.77 -13.46 -38.15
CA LYS A 64 -32.23 -13.53 -37.89
C LYS A 64 -32.56 -14.00 -36.46
N GLU A 65 -31.73 -14.86 -35.88
CA GLU A 65 -31.86 -15.33 -34.50
C GLU A 65 -31.17 -14.40 -33.49
N TYR A 66 -30.12 -13.70 -33.96
CA TYR A 66 -29.28 -12.79 -33.17
C TYR A 66 -29.30 -11.37 -33.76
N PRO A 67 -30.29 -10.53 -33.40
CA PRO A 67 -30.52 -9.23 -34.04
C PRO A 67 -29.52 -8.13 -33.64
N VAL A 68 -28.66 -8.37 -32.65
CA VAL A 68 -27.58 -7.45 -32.25
C VAL A 68 -26.25 -8.11 -32.56
N VAL A 69 -25.42 -7.45 -33.36
CA VAL A 69 -24.15 -7.99 -33.87
C VAL A 69 -22.99 -7.13 -33.38
N VAL A 70 -22.05 -7.74 -32.67
CA VAL A 70 -20.78 -7.14 -32.31
C VAL A 70 -19.69 -7.67 -33.23
N ASP A 71 -19.19 -6.81 -34.10
CA ASP A 71 -18.02 -7.11 -34.92
C ASP A 71 -16.74 -6.76 -34.14
N ALA A 72 -16.17 -7.76 -33.47
CA ALA A 72 -14.89 -7.70 -32.77
C ALA A 72 -13.77 -8.43 -33.53
N THR A 73 -13.89 -8.53 -34.85
CA THR A 73 -12.87 -9.14 -35.71
C THR A 73 -11.60 -8.28 -35.76
N HIS A 74 -10.45 -8.93 -36.00
CA HIS A 74 -9.15 -8.23 -36.05
C HIS A 74 -9.17 -7.10 -37.10
N PRO A 75 -8.56 -5.92 -36.86
CA PRO A 75 -8.56 -4.80 -37.80
C PRO A 75 -8.10 -5.11 -39.23
N TYR A 76 -7.19 -6.06 -39.38
CA TYR A 76 -6.69 -6.52 -40.68
C TYR A 76 -7.63 -7.49 -41.41
N ALA A 77 -8.74 -7.89 -40.81
CA ALA A 77 -9.74 -8.77 -41.41
C ALA A 77 -10.79 -7.96 -42.20
N THR A 78 -10.35 -7.05 -43.06
CA THR A 78 -11.21 -6.10 -43.79
C THR A 78 -12.31 -6.79 -44.62
N SER A 79 -12.01 -7.93 -45.24
CA SER A 79 -12.99 -8.72 -46.01
C SER A 79 -14.11 -9.29 -45.14
N ILE A 80 -13.83 -9.79 -43.93
CA ILE A 80 -14.87 -10.38 -43.08
C ILE A 80 -15.76 -9.29 -42.48
N SER A 81 -15.17 -8.19 -41.97
CA SER A 81 -15.94 -7.04 -41.48
C SER A 81 -16.87 -6.46 -42.55
N GLY A 82 -16.41 -6.41 -43.80
CA GLY A 82 -17.24 -6.02 -44.94
C GLY A 82 -18.48 -6.90 -45.09
N HIS A 83 -18.30 -8.23 -45.10
CA HIS A 83 -19.41 -9.17 -45.20
C HIS A 83 -20.36 -9.13 -44.00
N VAL A 84 -19.83 -8.95 -42.77
CA VAL A 84 -20.65 -8.84 -41.56
C VAL A 84 -21.55 -7.61 -41.64
N LYS A 85 -20.98 -6.46 -42.03
CA LYS A 85 -21.72 -5.20 -42.17
C LYS A 85 -22.78 -5.27 -43.26
N GLU A 86 -22.47 -5.87 -44.41
CA GLU A 86 -23.43 -6.10 -45.49
C GLU A 86 -24.56 -7.03 -45.06
N ALA A 87 -24.24 -8.13 -44.37
CA ALA A 87 -25.24 -9.05 -43.85
C ALA A 87 -26.15 -8.40 -42.79
N CYS A 88 -25.63 -7.49 -41.96
CA CYS A 88 -26.44 -6.71 -41.02
C CYS A 88 -27.41 -5.78 -41.77
N ALA A 89 -26.94 -5.06 -42.80
CA ALA A 89 -27.77 -4.20 -43.62
C ALA A 89 -28.91 -4.97 -44.31
N ASP A 90 -28.62 -6.18 -44.81
CA ASP A 90 -29.60 -7.01 -45.51
C ASP A 90 -30.63 -7.66 -44.58
N THR A 91 -30.28 -7.90 -43.32
CA THR A 91 -31.17 -8.55 -42.33
C THR A 91 -31.88 -7.56 -41.42
N GLY A 92 -31.43 -6.30 -41.38
CA GLY A 92 -31.87 -5.30 -40.41
C GLY A 92 -31.29 -5.50 -39.01
N ALA A 93 -30.29 -6.39 -38.86
CA ALA A 93 -29.59 -6.58 -37.60
C ALA A 93 -28.73 -5.34 -37.27
N GLU A 94 -28.67 -5.01 -35.99
CA GLU A 94 -27.91 -3.87 -35.49
C GLU A 94 -26.41 -4.20 -35.50
N TYR A 95 -25.61 -3.31 -36.08
CA TYR A 95 -24.18 -3.52 -36.27
C TYR A 95 -23.39 -2.60 -35.34
N ILE A 96 -22.65 -3.19 -34.40
CA ILE A 96 -21.74 -2.51 -33.47
C ILE A 96 -20.32 -2.93 -33.80
N ARG A 97 -19.47 -1.99 -34.22
CA ARG A 97 -18.06 -2.26 -34.53
C ARG A 97 -17.20 -1.93 -33.32
N LEU A 98 -16.59 -2.95 -32.72
CA LEU A 98 -15.55 -2.76 -31.73
C LEU A 98 -14.24 -2.42 -32.44
N VAL A 99 -13.71 -1.24 -32.16
CA VAL A 99 -12.44 -0.74 -32.67
C VAL A 99 -11.47 -0.68 -31.51
N ARG A 100 -10.27 -1.21 -31.71
CA ARG A 100 -9.21 -1.07 -30.71
C ARG A 100 -8.48 0.25 -30.97
N PRO A 101 -8.13 1.04 -29.95
CA PRO A 101 -7.29 2.21 -30.14
C PRO A 101 -6.00 1.85 -30.90
N ALA A 102 -5.55 2.76 -31.76
CA ALA A 102 -4.26 2.62 -32.42
C ALA A 102 -3.14 2.71 -31.37
N SER A 103 -2.07 1.92 -31.51
CA SER A 103 -0.90 2.07 -30.65
C SER A 103 -0.24 3.42 -30.91
N GLU A 104 -0.07 4.25 -29.88
CA GLU A 104 0.27 5.68 -30.01
C GLU A 104 1.75 5.97 -30.36
N CYS A 105 2.62 4.96 -30.47
CA CYS A 105 4.06 5.20 -30.64
C CYS A 105 4.57 4.80 -32.04
N TYR A 106 4.44 5.71 -33.01
CA TYR A 106 5.10 5.60 -34.34
C TYR A 106 6.43 6.38 -34.41
N GLU A 107 6.81 7.06 -33.33
CA GLU A 107 7.98 7.93 -33.31
C GLU A 107 9.28 7.13 -33.53
N GLY A 108 10.06 7.54 -34.53
CA GLY A 108 11.29 6.86 -34.95
C GLY A 108 11.08 5.61 -35.82
N MET A 109 9.86 5.34 -36.31
CA MET A 109 9.56 4.21 -37.20
C MET A 109 9.28 4.65 -38.64
N LYS A 110 9.68 3.83 -39.62
CA LYS A 110 9.27 4.01 -41.02
C LYS A 110 7.91 3.35 -41.24
N VAL A 111 6.85 4.15 -41.25
CA VAL A 111 5.48 3.67 -41.51
C VAL A 111 5.22 3.59 -43.02
N VAL A 112 4.64 2.47 -43.46
CA VAL A 112 4.22 2.18 -44.83
C VAL A 112 2.84 1.53 -44.84
N ASP A 113 2.07 1.67 -45.92
CA ASP A 113 0.68 1.18 -45.95
C ASP A 113 0.59 -0.32 -46.29
N THR A 114 1.60 -0.84 -46.99
CA THR A 114 1.61 -2.22 -47.48
C THR A 114 2.98 -2.90 -47.33
N VAL A 115 3.00 -4.23 -47.37
CA VAL A 115 4.26 -4.99 -47.41
C VAL A 115 5.05 -4.69 -48.69
N ASP A 116 4.37 -4.40 -49.80
CA ASP A 116 5.01 -4.04 -51.07
C ASP A 116 5.81 -2.74 -50.95
N GLU A 117 5.26 -1.73 -50.26
CA GLU A 117 5.97 -0.49 -49.94
C GLU A 117 7.13 -0.71 -48.96
N ALA A 118 6.95 -1.60 -47.97
CA ALA A 118 8.04 -2.00 -47.08
C ALA A 118 9.21 -2.59 -47.88
N VAL A 119 8.90 -3.50 -48.81
CA VAL A 119 9.89 -4.13 -49.69
C VAL A 119 10.58 -3.11 -50.59
N GLU A 120 9.83 -2.17 -51.18
CA GLU A 120 10.40 -1.13 -52.04
C GLU A 120 11.37 -0.21 -51.29
N TYR A 121 10.99 0.21 -50.08
CA TYR A 121 11.90 0.95 -49.19
C TYR A 121 13.17 0.14 -48.89
N LEU A 122 13.03 -1.14 -48.54
CA LEU A 122 14.15 -1.99 -48.15
C LEU A 122 15.12 -2.30 -49.30
N LYS A 123 14.70 -2.25 -50.58
CA LYS A 123 15.60 -2.41 -51.74
C LYS A 123 16.73 -1.37 -51.75
N GLY A 124 16.47 -0.16 -51.26
CA GLY A 124 17.46 0.93 -51.18
C GLY A 124 18.34 0.90 -49.94
N THR A 125 18.21 -0.11 -49.07
CA THR A 125 18.92 -0.17 -47.77
C THR A 125 20.01 -1.25 -47.77
N GLU A 126 20.94 -1.16 -46.81
CA GLU A 126 21.96 -2.17 -46.52
C GLU A 126 21.81 -2.75 -45.10
N GLY A 127 22.06 -4.05 -44.95
CA GLY A 127 21.94 -4.78 -43.69
C GLY A 127 20.87 -5.87 -43.72
N ASN A 128 20.82 -6.66 -42.64
CA ASN A 128 19.89 -7.78 -42.50
C ASN A 128 18.51 -7.32 -42.03
N ILE A 129 17.48 -8.09 -42.39
CA ILE A 129 16.07 -7.77 -42.21
C ILE A 129 15.41 -8.94 -41.48
N LEU A 130 14.77 -8.67 -40.35
CA LEU A 130 13.88 -9.64 -39.70
C LEU A 130 12.44 -9.35 -40.09
N ALA A 131 11.84 -10.21 -40.90
CA ALA A 131 10.45 -10.10 -41.36
C ALA A 131 9.52 -10.92 -40.45
N THR A 132 8.60 -10.22 -39.77
CA THR A 132 7.61 -10.80 -38.85
C THR A 132 6.17 -10.64 -39.35
N THR A 133 6.00 -10.42 -40.66
CA THR A 133 4.72 -10.12 -41.34
C THR A 133 3.90 -11.37 -41.68
N GLY A 134 4.45 -12.57 -41.43
CA GLY A 134 3.83 -13.88 -41.65
C GLY A 134 4.11 -14.47 -43.04
N SER A 135 3.81 -15.76 -43.20
CA SER A 135 4.18 -16.52 -44.41
C SER A 135 3.44 -16.11 -45.68
N LYS A 136 2.21 -15.60 -45.57
CA LYS A 136 1.38 -15.20 -46.75
C LYS A 136 2.01 -14.08 -47.58
N GLU A 137 2.76 -13.19 -46.92
CA GLU A 137 3.38 -12.03 -47.56
C GLU A 137 4.85 -12.28 -47.92
N LEU A 138 5.39 -13.46 -47.54
CA LEU A 138 6.83 -13.72 -47.60
C LEU A 138 7.37 -13.72 -49.03
N ALA A 139 6.55 -14.12 -50.01
CA ALA A 139 6.90 -14.09 -51.42
C ALA A 139 7.31 -12.68 -51.92
N LYS A 140 6.77 -11.62 -51.32
CA LYS A 140 7.10 -10.23 -51.74
C LYS A 140 8.55 -9.86 -51.43
N TYR A 141 9.13 -10.43 -50.37
CA TYR A 141 10.51 -10.15 -49.97
C TYR A 141 11.55 -10.73 -50.93
N THR A 142 11.17 -11.65 -51.83
CA THR A 142 12.09 -12.18 -52.84
C THR A 142 12.50 -11.15 -53.90
N ALA A 143 11.81 -10.00 -53.95
CA ALA A 143 12.16 -8.87 -54.81
C ALA A 143 13.34 -8.04 -54.28
N ILE A 144 13.80 -8.27 -53.05
CA ILE A 144 14.94 -7.56 -52.46
C ILE A 144 16.26 -8.14 -53.01
N PRO A 145 17.20 -7.31 -53.50
CA PRO A 145 18.51 -7.78 -53.93
C PRO A 145 19.25 -8.53 -52.81
N GLY A 146 19.67 -9.77 -53.08
CA GLY A 146 20.34 -10.63 -52.09
C GLY A 146 19.42 -11.09 -50.94
N TYR A 147 18.12 -11.25 -51.18
CA TYR A 147 17.16 -11.62 -50.12
C TYR A 147 17.54 -12.91 -49.38
N ARG A 148 18.19 -13.88 -50.05
CA ARG A 148 18.62 -15.15 -49.46
C ARG A 148 19.76 -14.99 -48.45
N GLU A 149 20.45 -13.86 -48.46
CA GLU A 149 21.52 -13.58 -47.51
C GLU A 149 21.07 -12.57 -46.45
N ARG A 150 20.06 -11.77 -46.77
CA ARG A 150 19.66 -10.59 -45.99
C ARG A 150 18.35 -10.74 -45.22
N VAL A 151 17.42 -11.56 -45.69
CA VAL A 151 16.05 -11.62 -45.14
C VAL A 151 15.88 -12.87 -44.30
N PHE A 152 15.58 -12.66 -43.02
CA PHE A 152 15.26 -13.66 -42.03
C PHE A 152 13.76 -13.59 -41.74
N ALA A 153 13.05 -14.69 -41.93
CA ALA A 153 11.60 -14.74 -41.78
C ALA A 153 11.20 -15.47 -40.49
N ARG A 154 10.25 -14.90 -39.75
CA ARG A 154 9.59 -15.60 -38.64
C ARG A 154 8.18 -16.02 -39.06
N VAL A 155 7.92 -17.32 -39.03
CA VAL A 155 6.64 -17.92 -39.45
C VAL A 155 6.18 -19.00 -38.47
N LEU A 156 4.91 -19.39 -38.58
CA LEU A 156 4.35 -20.48 -37.78
C LEU A 156 5.03 -21.81 -38.12
N SER A 157 5.22 -22.67 -37.11
CA SER A 157 5.86 -23.99 -37.21
C SER A 157 4.99 -25.08 -37.88
N LEU A 158 4.00 -24.70 -38.68
CA LEU A 158 3.14 -25.64 -39.41
C LEU A 158 3.88 -26.19 -40.64
N ALA A 159 3.83 -27.52 -40.85
CA ALA A 159 4.55 -28.18 -41.94
C ALA A 159 4.31 -27.53 -43.32
N LYS A 160 3.05 -27.28 -43.68
CA LYS A 160 2.67 -26.61 -44.93
C LYS A 160 3.23 -25.19 -45.06
N VAL A 161 3.38 -24.48 -43.94
CA VAL A 161 3.93 -23.12 -43.93
C VAL A 161 5.43 -23.16 -44.17
N VAL A 162 6.14 -24.08 -43.50
CA VAL A 162 7.58 -24.26 -43.67
C VAL A 162 7.92 -24.71 -45.08
N GLU A 163 7.16 -25.64 -45.66
CA GLU A 163 7.31 -26.10 -47.05
C GLU A 163 7.16 -24.94 -48.05
N ALA A 164 6.11 -24.13 -47.92
CA ALA A 164 5.91 -22.95 -48.75
C ALA A 164 7.03 -21.90 -48.61
N CYS A 165 7.63 -21.77 -47.41
CA CYS A 165 8.77 -20.87 -47.21
C CYS A 165 10.05 -21.41 -47.89
N ALA A 166 10.26 -22.73 -47.84
CA ALA A 166 11.41 -23.37 -48.47
C ALA A 166 11.35 -23.26 -50.00
N GLU A 167 10.17 -23.40 -50.62
CA GLU A 167 9.97 -23.16 -52.06
C GLU A 167 10.36 -21.73 -52.48
N LEU A 168 10.17 -20.75 -51.60
CA LEU A 168 10.59 -19.36 -51.79
C LEU A 168 12.08 -19.11 -51.50
N GLY A 169 12.83 -20.12 -51.07
CA GLY A 169 14.26 -20.03 -50.76
C GLY A 169 14.58 -19.58 -49.34
N PHE A 170 13.61 -19.59 -48.42
CA PHE A 170 13.81 -19.33 -47.00
C PHE A 170 13.97 -20.65 -46.24
N GLU A 171 15.21 -21.06 -46.06
CA GLU A 171 15.54 -22.32 -45.37
C GLU A 171 16.72 -22.14 -44.39
N GLY A 172 16.88 -23.10 -43.48
CA GLY A 172 17.97 -23.12 -42.51
C GLY A 172 18.04 -21.84 -41.68
N ARG A 173 19.18 -21.12 -41.76
CA ARG A 173 19.46 -19.94 -40.93
C ARG A 173 18.51 -18.76 -41.16
N ASN A 174 17.79 -18.72 -42.29
CA ASN A 174 16.92 -17.60 -42.66
C ASN A 174 15.46 -17.79 -42.23
N LEU A 175 15.13 -18.89 -41.55
CA LEU A 175 13.74 -19.22 -41.20
C LEU A 175 13.62 -19.59 -39.73
N PHE A 176 12.93 -18.75 -38.96
CA PHE A 176 12.50 -19.04 -37.60
C PHE A 176 11.06 -19.59 -37.62
N ALA A 177 10.93 -20.90 -37.45
CA ALA A 177 9.64 -21.58 -37.38
C ALA A 177 9.20 -21.70 -35.91
N MET A 178 8.38 -20.76 -35.43
CA MET A 178 7.96 -20.69 -34.03
C MET A 178 6.58 -20.04 -33.88
N GLN A 179 5.92 -20.32 -32.75
CA GLN A 179 4.60 -19.79 -32.42
C GLN A 179 4.68 -18.84 -31.22
N GLY A 180 4.16 -17.62 -31.40
CA GLY A 180 4.06 -16.61 -30.35
C GLY A 180 2.73 -16.66 -29.57
N PRO A 181 2.45 -15.66 -28.71
CA PRO A 181 3.22 -14.41 -28.51
C PRO A 181 4.61 -14.63 -27.91
N PHE A 182 5.54 -13.71 -28.18
CA PHE A 182 6.93 -13.77 -27.72
C PHE A 182 7.19 -12.65 -26.71
N CYS A 183 8.01 -12.92 -25.71
CA CYS A 183 8.53 -11.87 -24.82
C CYS A 183 9.67 -11.11 -25.52
N GLU A 184 9.99 -9.93 -24.97
CA GLU A 184 11.03 -9.04 -25.50
C GLU A 184 12.39 -9.72 -25.67
N GLU A 185 12.77 -10.62 -24.76
CA GLU A 185 14.06 -11.31 -24.79
C GLU A 185 14.21 -12.23 -26.00
N VAL A 186 13.14 -12.91 -26.40
CA VAL A 186 13.15 -13.80 -27.57
C VAL A 186 13.26 -12.97 -28.85
N ASP A 187 12.49 -11.88 -28.95
CA ASP A 187 12.57 -10.95 -30.08
C ASP A 187 13.95 -10.29 -30.17
N TYR A 188 14.51 -9.83 -29.05
CA TYR A 188 15.85 -9.26 -28.97
C TYR A 188 16.91 -10.28 -29.38
N GLY A 189 16.80 -11.52 -28.90
CA GLY A 189 17.68 -12.62 -29.27
C GLY A 189 17.69 -12.90 -30.77
N MET A 190 16.52 -12.90 -31.42
CA MET A 190 16.44 -13.08 -32.88
C MET A 190 17.08 -11.90 -33.64
N LEU A 191 16.85 -10.67 -33.21
CA LEU A 191 17.46 -9.48 -33.82
C LEU A 191 18.99 -9.51 -33.72
N VAL A 192 19.52 -9.85 -32.53
CA VAL A 192 20.97 -9.97 -32.31
C VAL A 192 21.56 -11.15 -33.10
N GLN A 193 20.91 -12.32 -33.07
CA GLN A 193 21.39 -13.53 -33.75
C GLN A 193 21.48 -13.35 -35.27
N THR A 194 20.55 -12.59 -35.84
CA THR A 194 20.52 -12.28 -37.27
C THR A 194 21.36 -11.06 -37.64
N GLY A 195 21.79 -10.26 -36.68
CA GLY A 195 22.37 -8.94 -36.95
C GLY A 195 21.41 -8.03 -37.72
N ALA A 196 20.10 -8.17 -37.49
CA ALA A 196 19.08 -7.43 -38.21
C ALA A 196 19.20 -5.93 -37.92
N ARG A 197 19.40 -5.15 -38.98
CA ARG A 197 19.33 -3.69 -38.94
C ARG A 197 17.89 -3.19 -39.09
N TYR A 198 17.02 -3.99 -39.70
CA TYR A 198 15.62 -3.64 -39.89
C TYR A 198 14.70 -4.72 -39.32
N LEU A 199 13.69 -4.30 -38.57
CA LEU A 199 12.55 -5.14 -38.19
C LEU A 199 11.34 -4.74 -39.03
N VAL A 200 10.79 -5.68 -39.79
CA VAL A 200 9.51 -5.48 -40.49
C VAL A 200 8.41 -6.16 -39.70
N THR A 201 7.46 -5.37 -39.19
CA THR A 201 6.32 -5.88 -38.41
C THR A 201 5.03 -5.20 -38.83
N LYS A 202 3.91 -5.84 -38.50
CA LYS A 202 2.57 -5.23 -38.55
C LYS A 202 2.21 -4.74 -37.15
N ASP A 203 1.31 -3.77 -37.05
CA ASP A 203 0.72 -3.38 -35.77
C ASP A 203 -0.29 -4.47 -35.33
N SER A 204 0.23 -5.49 -34.64
CA SER A 204 -0.57 -6.61 -34.13
C SER A 204 -1.18 -6.35 -32.74
N GLY A 205 -0.99 -5.16 -32.16
CA GLY A 205 -1.36 -4.84 -30.78
C GLY A 205 -0.70 -5.73 -29.71
N VAL A 206 -1.17 -5.57 -28.46
CA VAL A 206 -0.65 -6.27 -27.25
C VAL A 206 -0.72 -7.80 -27.36
N PRO A 207 -1.84 -8.43 -27.79
CA PRO A 207 -1.89 -9.90 -27.88
C PRO A 207 -0.95 -10.48 -28.94
N GLY A 208 -0.57 -9.69 -29.95
CA GLY A 208 0.37 -10.06 -30.99
C GLY A 208 1.84 -9.75 -30.66
N GLY A 209 2.11 -9.25 -29.45
CA GLY A 209 3.43 -8.90 -28.96
C GLY A 209 4.04 -7.67 -29.65
N PHE A 210 3.24 -6.70 -30.08
CA PHE A 210 3.75 -5.55 -30.83
C PHE A 210 4.74 -4.72 -29.99
N ASP A 211 4.40 -4.43 -28.74
CA ASP A 211 5.23 -3.59 -27.88
C ASP A 211 6.55 -4.30 -27.52
N GLU A 212 6.52 -5.62 -27.31
CA GLU A 212 7.70 -6.46 -27.09
C GLU A 212 8.67 -6.37 -28.28
N LYS A 213 8.15 -6.46 -29.50
CA LYS A 213 8.93 -6.30 -30.74
C LYS A 213 9.55 -4.91 -30.86
N VAL A 214 8.78 -3.87 -30.53
CA VAL A 214 9.25 -2.48 -30.57
C VAL A 214 10.37 -2.25 -29.56
N ARG A 215 10.20 -2.69 -28.31
CA ARG A 215 11.24 -2.59 -27.28
C ARG A 215 12.49 -3.38 -27.65
N ALA A 216 12.31 -4.60 -28.15
CA ALA A 216 13.40 -5.44 -28.63
C ALA A 216 14.19 -4.80 -29.78
N ALA A 217 13.50 -4.21 -30.77
CA ALA A 217 14.13 -3.51 -31.89
C ALA A 217 14.90 -2.28 -31.44
N ARG A 218 14.30 -1.44 -30.57
CA ARG A 218 14.97 -0.27 -29.99
C ARG A 218 16.22 -0.67 -29.21
N ARG A 219 16.13 -1.72 -28.39
CA ARG A 219 17.26 -2.28 -27.64
C ARG A 219 18.35 -2.85 -28.54
N ALA A 220 17.98 -3.44 -29.67
CA ALA A 220 18.93 -3.98 -30.66
C ALA A 220 19.51 -2.90 -31.59
N GLY A 221 19.00 -1.66 -31.55
CA GLY A 221 19.36 -0.60 -32.49
C GLY A 221 18.86 -0.84 -33.91
N ALA A 222 17.82 -1.66 -34.08
CA ALA A 222 17.20 -1.94 -35.38
C ALA A 222 16.13 -0.90 -35.71
N GLU A 223 16.11 -0.44 -36.97
CA GLU A 223 15.08 0.46 -37.49
C GLU A 223 13.80 -0.34 -37.76
N ILE A 224 12.66 0.20 -37.33
CA ILE A 224 11.37 -0.48 -37.45
C ILE A 224 10.67 0.01 -38.71
N VAL A 225 10.41 -0.91 -39.64
CA VAL A 225 9.52 -0.69 -40.78
C VAL A 225 8.15 -1.25 -40.43
N LEU A 226 7.24 -0.35 -40.10
CA LEU A 226 5.90 -0.71 -39.66
C LEU A 226 4.93 -0.68 -40.83
N VAL A 227 4.33 -1.84 -41.11
CA VAL A 227 3.19 -1.91 -42.01
C VAL A 227 1.95 -1.50 -41.23
N GLY A 228 1.45 -0.30 -41.52
CA GLY A 228 0.32 0.35 -40.88
C GLY A 228 -0.97 -0.46 -41.00
N ARG A 229 -2.00 -0.02 -40.27
CA ARG A 229 -3.33 -0.63 -40.38
C ARG A 229 -4.01 -0.13 -41.66
N PRO A 230 -4.76 -0.99 -42.38
CA PRO A 230 -5.70 -0.53 -43.39
C PRO A 230 -6.66 0.52 -42.80
N ALA A 231 -7.21 1.42 -43.62
CA ALA A 231 -8.21 2.39 -43.16
C ALA A 231 -9.34 1.69 -42.39
N GLU A 232 -9.40 1.92 -41.07
CA GLU A 232 -10.39 1.29 -40.20
C GLU A 232 -11.77 1.92 -40.41
N GLN A 233 -12.81 1.10 -40.34
CA GLN A 233 -14.18 1.62 -40.32
C GLN A 233 -14.46 2.27 -38.96
N PRO A 234 -15.24 3.37 -38.91
CA PRO A 234 -15.61 3.99 -37.64
C PRO A 234 -16.38 3.01 -36.75
N GLY A 235 -16.08 3.05 -35.45
CA GLY A 235 -16.72 2.25 -34.41
C GLY A 235 -16.31 2.75 -33.02
N THR A 236 -16.56 1.95 -32.00
CA THR A 236 -16.39 2.31 -30.58
C THR A 236 -15.34 1.44 -29.92
N ASP A 237 -14.68 1.95 -28.88
CA ASP A 237 -13.78 1.16 -28.07
C ASP A 237 -14.54 0.14 -27.19
N PHE A 238 -13.82 -0.63 -26.37
CA PHE A 238 -14.42 -1.66 -25.54
C PHE A 238 -15.47 -1.09 -24.59
N ASP A 239 -15.14 -0.02 -23.86
CA ASP A 239 -16.03 0.56 -22.85
C ASP A 239 -17.27 1.21 -23.50
N GLY A 240 -17.10 1.91 -24.62
CA GLY A 240 -18.22 2.43 -25.42
C GLY A 240 -19.10 1.32 -25.99
N THR A 241 -18.51 0.18 -26.38
CA THR A 241 -19.28 -1.00 -26.82
C THR A 241 -20.07 -1.61 -25.65
N VAL A 242 -19.50 -1.71 -24.46
CA VAL A 242 -20.18 -2.18 -23.24
C VAL A 242 -21.32 -1.25 -22.85
N GLU A 243 -21.15 0.06 -22.98
CA GLU A 243 -22.20 1.06 -22.70
C GLU A 243 -23.37 0.94 -23.67
N ILE A 244 -23.10 0.87 -24.99
CA ILE A 244 -24.13 0.64 -26.02
C ILE A 244 -24.89 -0.66 -25.72
N LEU A 245 -24.19 -1.75 -25.40
CA LEU A 245 -24.82 -3.03 -25.10
C LEU A 245 -25.62 -3.00 -23.79
N SER A 246 -25.14 -2.30 -22.76
CA SER A 246 -25.84 -2.15 -21.48
C SER A 246 -27.17 -1.42 -21.65
N ASP A 247 -27.14 -0.27 -22.33
CA ASP A 247 -28.32 0.54 -22.64
C ASP A 247 -29.30 -0.23 -23.51
N ARG A 248 -28.79 -0.95 -24.52
CA ARG A 248 -29.61 -1.68 -25.48
C ARG A 248 -30.33 -2.86 -24.87
N LEU A 249 -29.63 -3.62 -24.03
CA LEU A 249 -30.15 -4.85 -23.43
C LEU A 249 -30.87 -4.58 -22.11
N GLY A 250 -30.77 -3.37 -21.56
CA GLY A 250 -31.35 -2.99 -20.27
C GLY A 250 -30.72 -3.76 -19.11
N ILE A 251 -29.42 -4.06 -19.20
CA ILE A 251 -28.65 -4.82 -18.22
C ILE A 251 -27.45 -4.00 -17.78
N GLY A 252 -27.11 -4.03 -16.49
CA GLY A 252 -25.86 -3.46 -16.00
C GLY A 252 -24.71 -4.42 -16.30
N LEU A 253 -23.96 -4.18 -17.38
CA LEU A 253 -22.71 -4.90 -17.62
C LEU A 253 -21.62 -4.29 -16.74
N GLU A 254 -20.93 -5.13 -15.95
CA GLU A 254 -19.79 -4.67 -15.16
C GLU A 254 -18.69 -4.14 -16.10
N ARG A 255 -18.31 -2.87 -15.90
CA ARG A 255 -17.13 -2.29 -16.57
C ARG A 255 -15.88 -3.01 -16.06
N ARG A 256 -14.84 -3.09 -16.90
CA ARG A 256 -13.53 -3.55 -16.42
C ARG A 256 -13.08 -2.63 -15.28
N LYS A 257 -12.61 -3.19 -14.18
CA LYS A 257 -11.97 -2.43 -13.11
C LYS A 257 -10.66 -1.81 -13.60
N ARG A 258 -10.30 -0.65 -13.06
CA ARG A 258 -8.95 -0.08 -13.25
C ARG A 258 -7.98 -0.83 -12.35
N THR A 259 -6.75 -1.03 -12.79
CA THR A 259 -5.71 -1.56 -11.92
C THR A 259 -5.04 -0.39 -11.19
N LEU A 260 -5.02 -0.44 -9.86
CA LEU A 260 -4.28 0.49 -9.01
C LEU A 260 -3.15 -0.27 -8.30
N SER A 261 -1.95 -0.17 -8.84
CA SER A 261 -0.74 -0.75 -8.26
C SER A 261 -0.10 0.25 -7.30
N ILE A 262 -0.12 0.00 -6.00
CA ILE A 262 0.57 0.82 -5.00
C ILE A 262 1.97 0.25 -4.80
N VAL A 263 2.99 1.03 -5.09
CA VAL A 263 4.38 0.57 -5.22
C VAL A 263 5.29 1.28 -4.23
N GLY A 264 5.89 0.53 -3.32
CA GLY A 264 6.96 1.02 -2.44
C GLY A 264 8.25 1.23 -3.23
N THR A 265 8.75 2.47 -3.29
CA THR A 265 9.95 2.82 -4.07
C THR A 265 11.26 2.54 -3.35
N GLY A 266 11.22 2.16 -2.07
CA GLY A 266 12.40 2.05 -1.24
C GLY A 266 12.79 3.35 -0.53
N VAL A 267 13.95 3.35 0.14
CA VAL A 267 14.40 4.45 1.00
C VAL A 267 14.94 5.65 0.20
N GLY A 268 15.45 5.42 -1.01
CA GLY A 268 15.93 6.45 -1.91
C GLY A 268 15.75 6.07 -3.39
N PRO A 269 16.10 6.98 -4.32
CA PRO A 269 15.98 6.75 -5.75
C PRO A 269 16.79 5.53 -6.20
N GLY A 270 16.13 4.57 -6.84
CA GLY A 270 16.77 3.34 -7.30
C GLY A 270 17.24 2.39 -6.18
N THR A 271 16.97 2.71 -4.91
CA THR A 271 17.42 1.92 -3.75
C THR A 271 16.23 1.33 -3.00
N GLY A 272 15.81 0.14 -3.44
CA GLY A 272 14.78 -0.65 -2.75
C GLY A 272 13.46 -0.83 -3.50
N LEU A 273 13.38 -0.39 -4.75
CA LEU A 273 12.32 -0.79 -5.68
C LEU A 273 12.49 -2.27 -6.04
N THR A 274 11.45 -3.07 -5.82
CA THR A 274 11.47 -4.51 -6.16
C THR A 274 11.23 -4.74 -7.64
N SER A 275 11.66 -5.88 -8.19
CA SER A 275 11.40 -6.23 -9.60
C SER A 275 9.91 -6.29 -9.93
N ALA A 276 9.07 -6.71 -8.98
CA ALA A 276 7.62 -6.70 -9.12
C ALA A 276 7.05 -5.27 -9.17
N GLY A 277 7.49 -4.39 -8.26
CA GLY A 277 7.11 -2.97 -8.30
C GLY A 277 7.55 -2.30 -9.59
N ALA A 278 8.79 -2.53 -10.03
CA ALA A 278 9.32 -2.03 -11.29
C ALA A 278 8.51 -2.53 -12.51
N ALA A 279 8.05 -3.78 -12.50
CA ALA A 279 7.18 -4.31 -13.56
C ALA A 279 5.81 -3.63 -13.57
N ALA A 280 5.21 -3.38 -12.41
CA ALA A 280 3.95 -2.65 -12.30
C ALA A 280 4.07 -1.21 -12.82
N VAL A 281 5.14 -0.49 -12.46
CA VAL A 281 5.42 0.85 -12.99
C VAL A 281 5.63 0.83 -14.50
N ARG A 282 6.38 -0.14 -15.03
CA ARG A 282 6.54 -0.30 -16.49
C ARG A 282 5.23 -0.64 -17.21
N ALA A 283 4.29 -1.30 -16.55
CA ALA A 283 3.00 -1.64 -17.12
C ALA A 283 1.96 -0.51 -17.01
N SER A 284 2.14 0.51 -16.16
CA SER A 284 1.12 1.54 -15.95
C SER A 284 1.03 2.59 -17.06
N ASP A 285 -0.17 3.09 -17.26
CA ASP A 285 -0.49 4.18 -18.19
C ASP A 285 -0.24 5.55 -17.51
N LEU A 286 -0.44 5.62 -16.19
CA LEU A 286 -0.18 6.79 -15.35
C LEU A 286 0.66 6.41 -14.13
N VAL A 287 1.64 7.25 -13.79
CA VAL A 287 2.42 7.15 -12.55
C VAL A 287 2.08 8.33 -11.63
N VAL A 288 1.68 8.04 -10.41
CA VAL A 288 1.27 9.04 -9.41
C VAL A 288 2.24 8.99 -8.25
N GLY A 289 2.62 10.13 -7.68
CA GLY A 289 3.44 10.16 -6.47
C GLY A 289 4.01 11.53 -6.18
N ALA A 290 4.79 11.63 -5.10
CA ALA A 290 5.54 12.86 -4.81
C ALA A 290 6.68 13.05 -5.82
N GLU A 291 7.10 14.29 -6.06
CA GLU A 291 8.14 14.67 -7.03
C GLU A 291 9.38 13.76 -7.00
N ARG A 292 9.92 13.51 -5.80
CA ARG A 292 11.10 12.63 -5.60
C ARG A 292 10.87 11.16 -6.00
N MET A 293 9.63 10.67 -5.90
CA MET A 293 9.29 9.28 -6.20
C MET A 293 9.06 9.07 -7.70
N LEU A 294 8.62 10.12 -8.39
CA LEU A 294 8.41 10.10 -9.84
C LEU A 294 9.72 9.98 -10.64
N GLN A 295 10.88 10.17 -10.00
CA GLN A 295 12.19 10.07 -10.66
C GLN A 295 12.73 8.64 -10.79
N VAL A 296 11.90 7.61 -10.56
CA VAL A 296 12.31 6.22 -10.83
C VAL A 296 12.49 6.00 -12.34
N PRO A 297 13.55 5.30 -12.79
CA PRO A 297 13.80 5.06 -14.22
C PRO A 297 12.62 4.42 -14.96
N GLU A 298 11.86 3.56 -14.27
CA GLU A 298 10.67 2.90 -14.84
C GLU A 298 9.52 3.85 -15.19
N ALA A 299 9.53 5.07 -14.63
CA ALA A 299 8.53 6.11 -14.92
C ALA A 299 8.91 6.99 -16.13
N GLU A 300 10.11 6.82 -16.71
CA GLU A 300 10.59 7.64 -17.81
C GLU A 300 9.68 7.54 -19.05
N GLY A 301 9.29 8.69 -19.60
CA GLY A 301 8.42 8.78 -20.78
C GLY A 301 6.94 8.47 -20.54
N LYS A 302 6.51 8.25 -19.29
CA LYS A 302 5.10 8.00 -18.94
C LYS A 302 4.38 9.27 -18.52
N ALA A 303 3.05 9.28 -18.67
CA ALA A 303 2.22 10.28 -18.03
C ALA A 303 2.43 10.21 -16.51
N SER A 304 2.59 11.36 -15.87
CA SER A 304 2.81 11.44 -14.43
C SER A 304 1.95 12.52 -13.77
N LEU A 305 1.52 12.23 -12.54
CA LEU A 305 0.79 13.15 -11.67
C LEU A 305 1.58 13.35 -10.38
N CYS A 306 2.06 14.57 -10.18
CA CYS A 306 2.71 14.98 -8.93
C CYS A 306 1.64 15.35 -7.88
N GLU A 307 1.08 14.33 -7.23
CA GLU A 307 0.08 14.48 -6.17
C GLU A 307 0.19 13.31 -5.19
N TYR A 308 -0.15 13.57 -3.93
CA TYR A 308 -0.03 12.60 -2.83
C TYR A 308 -1.29 12.54 -1.95
N ALA A 309 -2.21 13.49 -2.09
CA ALA A 309 -3.49 13.50 -1.39
C ALA A 309 -4.51 12.56 -2.08
N PRO A 310 -5.04 11.53 -1.38
CA PRO A 310 -5.95 10.57 -1.98
C PRO A 310 -7.16 11.18 -2.71
N ASP A 311 -7.80 12.21 -2.15
CA ASP A 311 -8.97 12.85 -2.77
C ASP A 311 -8.67 13.39 -4.16
N LYS A 312 -7.57 14.14 -4.28
CA LYS A 312 -7.17 14.74 -5.55
C LYS A 312 -6.72 13.71 -6.56
N ILE A 313 -6.12 12.61 -6.11
CA ILE A 313 -5.73 11.49 -6.98
C ILE A 313 -6.99 10.87 -7.59
N PHE A 314 -7.98 10.51 -6.78
CA PHE A 314 -9.21 9.91 -7.29
C PHE A 314 -10.04 10.88 -8.13
N ASP A 315 -10.12 12.16 -7.74
CA ASP A 315 -10.77 13.21 -8.55
C ASP A 315 -10.12 13.33 -9.93
N TYR A 316 -8.79 13.30 -10.01
CA TYR A 316 -8.08 13.32 -11.29
C TYR A 316 -8.42 12.08 -12.14
N LEU A 317 -8.42 10.88 -11.54
CA LEU A 317 -8.72 9.64 -12.25
C LEU A 317 -10.14 9.61 -12.81
N VAL A 318 -11.11 10.22 -12.14
CA VAL A 318 -12.49 10.35 -12.65
C VAL A 318 -12.54 11.14 -13.96
N HIS A 319 -11.75 12.22 -14.06
CA HIS A 319 -11.71 13.08 -15.25
C HIS A 319 -10.80 12.54 -16.36
N HIS A 320 -10.00 11.51 -16.06
CA HIS A 320 -9.08 10.88 -17.00
C HIS A 320 -9.36 9.37 -17.14
N PRO A 321 -10.43 8.98 -17.84
CA PRO A 321 -10.82 7.57 -18.05
C PRO A 321 -9.83 6.77 -18.89
N GLU A 322 -8.97 7.44 -19.68
CA GLU A 322 -7.92 6.83 -20.50
C GLU A 322 -6.86 6.09 -19.67
N TYR A 323 -6.64 6.49 -18.40
CA TYR A 323 -5.68 5.84 -17.52
C TYR A 323 -6.32 4.65 -16.80
N ARG A 324 -6.01 3.45 -17.30
CA ARG A 324 -6.62 2.19 -16.86
C ARG A 324 -5.74 1.42 -15.88
N ARG A 325 -4.42 1.53 -16.03
CA ARG A 325 -3.40 0.98 -15.14
C ARG A 325 -2.65 2.13 -14.48
N VAL A 326 -2.82 2.30 -13.18
CA VAL A 326 -2.27 3.43 -12.42
C VAL A 326 -1.27 2.87 -11.42
N SER A 327 -0.03 3.37 -11.45
CA SER A 327 0.96 3.08 -10.42
C SER A 327 1.05 4.24 -9.44
N LEU A 328 0.67 4.04 -8.19
CA LEU A 328 0.87 5.00 -7.11
C LEU A 328 2.16 4.68 -6.35
N LEU A 329 3.15 5.56 -6.48
CA LEU A 329 4.44 5.43 -5.83
C LEU A 329 4.39 5.98 -4.40
N VAL A 330 4.88 5.18 -3.44
CA VAL A 330 4.99 5.54 -2.03
C VAL A 330 6.42 5.33 -1.53
N SER A 331 6.85 6.13 -0.56
CA SER A 331 8.20 6.03 0.01
C SER A 331 8.38 4.73 0.78
N GLY A 332 9.54 4.09 0.67
CA GLY A 332 9.88 2.92 1.47
C GLY A 332 9.04 1.72 1.10
N ASP A 333 8.18 1.30 2.04
CA ASP A 333 7.31 0.14 1.90
C ASP A 333 5.83 0.53 2.01
N VAL A 334 4.96 -0.23 1.35
CA VAL A 334 3.50 -0.01 1.36
C VAL A 334 2.87 -0.23 2.74
N GLY A 335 3.51 -0.99 3.63
CA GLY A 335 2.99 -1.33 4.96
C GLY A 335 3.53 -0.49 6.11
N PHE A 336 4.57 0.34 5.91
CA PHE A 336 5.25 1.04 7.01
C PHE A 336 5.13 2.57 6.90
N TYR A 337 4.26 3.16 7.73
CA TYR A 337 3.96 4.61 7.74
C TYR A 337 3.70 5.21 6.34
N SER A 338 3.06 4.42 5.47
CA SER A 338 2.78 4.77 4.08
C SER A 338 1.42 5.44 3.89
N ALA A 339 1.31 6.25 2.83
CA ALA A 339 0.03 6.75 2.32
C ALA A 339 -0.91 5.62 1.83
N THR A 340 -0.39 4.40 1.64
CA THR A 340 -1.19 3.22 1.28
C THR A 340 -2.44 3.07 2.16
N ARG A 341 -2.34 3.31 3.48
CA ARG A 341 -3.50 3.19 4.38
C ARG A 341 -4.62 4.16 4.03
N SER A 342 -4.31 5.42 3.75
CA SER A 342 -5.31 6.44 3.43
C SER A 342 -5.88 6.27 2.03
N VAL A 343 -5.08 5.77 1.09
CA VAL A 343 -5.52 5.44 -0.27
C VAL A 343 -6.50 4.26 -0.24
N LEU A 344 -6.12 3.15 0.40
CA LEU A 344 -6.97 1.96 0.52
C LEU A 344 -8.32 2.27 1.19
N ALA A 345 -8.36 3.20 2.15
CA ALA A 345 -9.59 3.61 2.81
C ALA A 345 -10.57 4.36 1.89
N LYS A 346 -10.10 4.90 0.76
CA LYS A 346 -10.91 5.65 -0.21
C LYS A 346 -11.11 4.91 -1.54
N THR A 347 -10.37 3.84 -1.79
CA THR A 347 -10.54 3.05 -3.00
C THR A 347 -11.89 2.32 -2.98
N ASP A 348 -12.66 2.45 -4.06
CA ASP A 348 -13.85 1.63 -4.29
C ASP A 348 -13.47 0.27 -4.89
N PRO A 349 -13.69 -0.86 -4.17
CA PRO A 349 -13.36 -2.19 -4.69
C PRO A 349 -14.18 -2.61 -5.91
N SER A 350 -15.30 -1.92 -6.21
CA SER A 350 -16.09 -2.17 -7.41
C SER A 350 -15.49 -1.52 -8.66
N GLU A 351 -14.71 -0.44 -8.50
CA GLU A 351 -14.08 0.29 -9.60
C GLU A 351 -12.61 -0.07 -9.81
N TYR A 352 -11.90 -0.47 -8.74
CA TYR A 352 -10.47 -0.71 -8.77
C TYR A 352 -10.11 -2.14 -8.35
N ASP A 353 -9.17 -2.72 -9.07
CA ASP A 353 -8.40 -3.89 -8.64
C ASP A 353 -7.06 -3.40 -8.07
N VAL A 354 -6.82 -3.65 -6.79
CA VAL A 354 -5.70 -3.04 -6.06
C VAL A 354 -4.59 -4.06 -5.86
N GLU A 355 -3.40 -3.72 -6.32
CA GLU A 355 -2.19 -4.51 -6.15
C GLU A 355 -1.21 -3.78 -5.24
N LEU A 356 -0.62 -4.49 -4.27
CA LEU A 356 0.38 -3.93 -3.36
C LEU A 356 1.75 -4.52 -3.69
N HIS A 357 2.70 -3.67 -4.04
CA HIS A 357 4.08 -4.08 -4.30
C HIS A 357 5.00 -3.51 -3.24
N CYS A 358 5.50 -4.39 -2.37
CA CYS A 358 6.43 -4.01 -1.31
C CYS A 358 7.71 -3.38 -1.86
N GLY A 359 8.26 -2.46 -1.06
CA GLY A 359 9.58 -1.87 -1.25
C GLY A 359 10.43 -2.09 0.00
N ILE A 360 11.70 -1.68 -0.05
CA ILE A 360 12.58 -1.75 1.12
C ILE A 360 12.31 -0.56 2.04
N SER A 361 11.75 -0.82 3.22
CA SER A 361 11.52 0.21 4.24
C SER A 361 12.81 0.72 4.89
N SER A 362 12.74 1.88 5.53
CA SER A 362 13.85 2.42 6.34
C SER A 362 14.21 1.54 7.53
N VAL A 363 13.24 0.78 8.08
CA VAL A 363 13.48 -0.22 9.12
C VAL A 363 14.40 -1.31 8.61
N GLN A 364 14.02 -1.96 7.50
CA GLN A 364 14.79 -3.05 6.91
C GLN A 364 16.20 -2.59 6.54
N TYR A 365 16.29 -1.42 5.89
CA TYR A 365 17.58 -0.86 5.45
C TYR A 365 18.50 -0.54 6.63
N LEU A 366 18.00 0.18 7.64
CA LEU A 366 18.81 0.57 8.80
C LEU A 366 19.18 -0.61 9.68
N CYS A 367 18.28 -1.58 9.87
CA CYS A 367 18.59 -2.81 10.61
C CYS A 367 19.68 -3.63 9.90
N ALA A 368 19.60 -3.75 8.56
CA ALA A 368 20.63 -4.41 7.77
C ALA A 368 21.99 -3.69 7.88
N ARG A 369 22.01 -2.35 7.83
CA ARG A 369 23.21 -1.53 8.06
C ARG A 369 23.80 -1.72 9.47
N ALA A 370 22.94 -1.80 10.49
CA ALA A 370 23.34 -2.02 11.88
C ALA A 370 23.69 -3.48 12.20
N GLY A 371 23.42 -4.43 11.28
CA GLY A 371 23.70 -5.85 11.47
C GLY A 371 22.77 -6.55 12.46
N ILE A 372 21.52 -6.08 12.60
CA ILE A 372 20.54 -6.67 13.52
C ILE A 372 19.32 -7.25 12.78
N PRO A 373 18.73 -8.35 13.29
CA PRO A 373 17.44 -8.82 12.82
C PRO A 373 16.33 -7.84 13.21
N TRP A 374 15.48 -7.47 12.26
CA TRP A 374 14.43 -6.46 12.47
C TRP A 374 13.22 -7.00 13.24
N GLN A 375 13.04 -8.32 13.35
CA GLN A 375 11.94 -8.91 14.14
C GLN A 375 12.09 -8.69 15.66
N ASP A 376 13.29 -8.36 16.11
CA ASP A 376 13.60 -8.12 17.53
C ASP A 376 13.55 -6.61 17.89
N VAL A 377 13.11 -5.77 16.95
CA VAL A 377 13.12 -4.30 17.06
C VAL A 377 11.69 -3.78 17.29
N LYS A 378 11.48 -3.04 18.37
CA LYS A 378 10.20 -2.32 18.59
C LYS A 378 10.15 -1.12 17.66
N LEU A 379 9.11 -1.05 16.84
CA LEU A 379 8.91 0.02 15.87
C LEU A 379 8.09 1.17 16.47
N VAL A 380 8.60 2.39 16.33
CA VAL A 380 7.98 3.60 16.86
C VAL A 380 7.98 4.70 15.79
N SER A 381 6.86 5.41 15.61
CA SER A 381 6.82 6.64 14.81
C SER A 381 6.85 7.86 15.72
N ALA A 382 7.87 8.71 15.55
CA ALA A 382 7.81 10.10 16.01
C ALA A 382 7.37 11.06 14.88
N HIS A 383 7.00 10.54 13.69
CA HIS A 383 6.58 11.36 12.56
C HIS A 383 5.15 11.90 12.81
N GLY A 384 5.07 13.13 13.31
CA GLY A 384 3.81 13.85 13.56
C GLY A 384 3.14 13.54 14.90
N LYS A 385 3.77 12.76 15.79
CA LYS A 385 3.32 12.49 17.17
C LYS A 385 4.53 12.47 18.12
N MET A 386 4.33 12.90 19.38
CA MET A 386 5.31 12.63 20.43
C MET A 386 5.31 11.13 20.74
N ALA A 387 6.45 10.48 20.53
CA ALA A 387 6.61 9.07 20.84
C ALA A 387 7.51 8.88 22.06
N ASN A 388 7.14 7.95 22.94
CA ASN A 388 7.87 7.66 24.17
C ASN A 388 9.11 6.77 23.91
N ILE A 389 10.11 7.30 23.19
CA ILE A 389 11.32 6.55 22.83
C ILE A 389 12.06 6.08 24.08
N VAL A 390 12.11 6.89 25.15
CA VAL A 390 12.77 6.53 26.42
C VAL A 390 12.08 5.32 27.07
N GLY A 391 10.75 5.35 27.18
CA GLY A 391 9.96 4.26 27.76
C GLY A 391 10.09 2.96 26.95
N GLU A 392 10.07 3.07 25.62
CA GLU A 392 10.27 1.91 24.75
C GLU A 392 11.70 1.37 24.82
N ALA A 393 12.71 2.25 24.81
CA ALA A 393 14.11 1.86 24.93
C ALA A 393 14.42 1.24 26.30
N ARG A 394 13.66 1.59 27.35
CA ARG A 394 13.76 0.94 28.65
C ARG A 394 13.32 -0.52 28.59
N ARG A 395 12.23 -0.84 27.89
CA ARG A 395 11.62 -2.18 27.87
C ARG A 395 12.17 -3.11 26.79
N ASN A 396 12.78 -2.54 25.74
CA ASN A 396 13.21 -3.28 24.56
C ASN A 396 14.72 -3.15 24.33
N GLY A 397 15.35 -4.22 23.85
CA GLY A 397 16.78 -4.22 23.56
C GLY A 397 17.15 -3.37 22.34
N ALA A 398 16.23 -3.24 21.38
CA ALA A 398 16.38 -2.40 20.20
C ALA A 398 15.05 -1.70 19.88
N VAL A 399 15.11 -0.39 19.62
CA VAL A 399 13.96 0.43 19.23
C VAL A 399 14.27 1.19 17.96
N PHE A 400 13.43 1.04 16.94
CA PHE A 400 13.49 1.85 15.74
C PHE A 400 12.59 3.08 15.89
N ALA A 401 13.12 4.25 15.58
CA ALA A 401 12.37 5.50 15.53
C ALA A 401 12.49 6.14 14.15
N LEU A 402 11.35 6.43 13.52
CA LEU A 402 11.29 7.32 12.36
C LEU A 402 11.25 8.78 12.83
N LEU A 403 12.20 9.60 12.40
CA LEU A 403 12.44 10.94 12.95
C LEU A 403 12.24 12.05 11.91
N ASN A 404 11.92 13.25 12.39
CA ASN A 404 11.77 14.46 11.57
C ASN A 404 13.14 15.11 11.28
N GLY A 405 14.04 14.36 10.65
CA GLY A 405 15.38 14.84 10.33
C GLY A 405 16.22 15.18 11.56
N ARG A 406 17.08 16.20 11.41
CA ARG A 406 18.02 16.66 12.44
C ARG A 406 17.37 16.98 13.78
N THR A 407 16.26 17.71 13.78
CA THR A 407 15.59 18.14 15.02
C THR A 407 15.12 16.94 15.83
N GLY A 408 14.52 15.93 15.18
CA GLY A 408 14.06 14.72 15.85
C GLY A 408 15.20 13.90 16.45
N VAL A 409 16.37 13.84 15.79
CA VAL A 409 17.56 13.18 16.36
C VAL A 409 18.05 13.91 17.60
N THR A 410 18.15 15.25 17.55
CA THR A 410 18.58 16.07 18.69
C THR A 410 17.64 15.91 19.89
N GLU A 411 16.32 16.00 19.66
CA GLU A 411 15.31 15.82 20.71
C GLU A 411 15.37 14.43 21.35
N MET A 412 15.47 13.37 20.52
CA MET A 412 15.62 11.99 20.99
C MET A 412 16.89 11.82 21.83
N CYS A 413 18.04 12.27 21.32
CA CYS A 413 19.31 12.15 22.05
C CYS A 413 19.28 12.94 23.36
N GLN A 414 18.74 14.16 23.36
CA GLN A 414 18.58 14.98 24.57
C GLN A 414 17.69 14.29 25.60
N GLN A 415 16.56 13.72 25.18
CA GLN A 415 15.70 12.96 26.09
C GLN A 415 16.41 11.74 26.68
N LEU A 416 17.10 10.95 25.86
CA LEU A 416 17.86 9.79 26.37
C LEU A 416 18.89 10.21 27.43
N MET A 417 19.54 11.37 27.26
CA MET A 417 20.46 11.92 28.26
C MET A 417 19.74 12.47 29.51
N ASP A 418 18.64 13.20 29.35
CA ASP A 418 17.88 13.79 30.45
C ASP A 418 17.32 12.73 31.43
N TYR A 419 17.02 11.53 30.91
CA TYR A 419 16.60 10.36 31.70
C TYR A 419 17.75 9.41 32.06
N ASN A 420 19.01 9.79 31.80
CA ASN A 420 20.22 9.02 32.11
C ASN A 420 20.20 7.59 31.57
N MET A 421 19.70 7.42 30.33
CA MET A 421 19.65 6.11 29.67
C MET A 421 21.06 5.67 29.26
N ASP A 422 21.45 4.47 29.68
CA ASP A 422 22.69 3.81 29.27
C ASP A 422 22.48 3.04 27.96
N VAL A 423 22.48 3.77 26.85
CA VAL A 423 22.15 3.26 25.51
C VAL A 423 23.17 3.72 24.47
N THR A 424 23.25 2.99 23.36
CA THR A 424 23.89 3.48 22.12
C THR A 424 22.84 3.74 21.06
N VAL A 425 23.17 4.60 20.10
CA VAL A 425 22.26 5.02 19.03
C VAL A 425 22.97 4.84 17.68
N ALA A 426 22.31 4.17 16.73
CA ALA A 426 22.64 4.25 15.32
C ALA A 426 21.68 5.21 14.63
N VAL A 427 22.18 6.13 13.80
CA VAL A 427 21.35 7.03 12.98
C VAL A 427 21.74 6.88 11.52
N GLY A 428 20.76 6.53 10.70
CA GLY A 428 20.85 6.60 9.25
C GLY A 428 20.22 7.88 8.74
N CYS A 429 21.00 8.68 8.03
CA CYS A 429 20.54 9.91 7.38
C CYS A 429 20.50 9.72 5.87
N ASP A 430 19.46 10.24 5.23
CA ASP A 430 19.31 10.26 3.76
C ASP A 430 19.62 8.88 3.14
N LEU A 431 19.07 7.83 3.77
CA LEU A 431 19.33 6.44 3.42
C LEU A 431 18.96 6.15 1.96
N GLY A 432 19.88 5.53 1.22
CA GLY A 432 19.72 5.21 -0.19
C GLY A 432 19.95 6.38 -1.16
N TYR A 433 20.33 7.57 -0.67
CA TYR A 433 20.73 8.72 -1.48
C TYR A 433 22.25 8.82 -1.59
N PRO A 434 22.80 9.59 -2.56
CA PRO A 434 24.24 9.85 -2.67
C PRO A 434 24.85 10.46 -1.40
N GLU A 435 24.07 11.23 -0.65
CA GLU A 435 24.45 11.90 0.59
C GLU A 435 24.23 11.03 1.85
N GLU A 436 23.98 9.72 1.69
CA GLU A 436 23.76 8.80 2.81
C GLU A 436 24.86 8.90 3.87
N LYS A 437 24.46 9.10 5.12
CA LYS A 437 25.36 9.12 6.28
C LYS A 437 24.87 8.13 7.33
N TYR A 438 25.82 7.50 8.00
CA TYR A 438 25.56 6.56 9.09
C TYR A 438 26.42 6.92 10.29
N PHE A 439 25.78 7.07 11.45
CA PHE A 439 26.42 7.40 12.71
C PHE A 439 26.11 6.33 13.75
N TYR A 440 27.08 5.98 14.59
CA TYR A 440 26.89 5.05 15.70
C TYR A 440 27.70 5.52 16.90
N GLY A 441 27.08 5.62 18.07
CA GLY A 441 27.75 6.04 19.29
C GLY A 441 26.79 6.31 20.44
N THR A 442 27.27 7.01 21.45
CA THR A 442 26.43 7.54 22.53
C THR A 442 25.48 8.64 22.02
N PRO A 443 24.37 8.93 22.72
CA PRO A 443 23.48 10.03 22.36
C PRO A 443 24.22 11.37 22.18
N ALA A 444 25.23 11.66 23.02
CA ALA A 444 26.02 12.89 22.95
C ALA A 444 26.89 12.97 21.68
N GLU A 445 27.55 11.87 21.30
CA GLU A 445 28.39 11.81 20.10
C GLU A 445 27.57 11.95 18.82
N VAL A 446 26.43 11.25 18.76
CA VAL A 446 25.51 11.31 17.61
C VAL A 446 24.92 12.72 17.45
N MET A 447 24.54 13.37 18.56
CA MET A 447 23.98 14.72 18.52
C MET A 447 24.99 15.77 18.02
N GLY A 448 26.29 15.53 18.22
CA GLY A 448 27.37 16.39 17.71
C GLY A 448 27.71 16.19 16.23
N SER A 449 27.07 15.24 15.54
CA SER A 449 27.38 14.87 14.16
C SER A 449 26.69 15.76 13.12
N ASP A 450 27.20 15.73 11.88
CA ASP A 450 26.63 16.45 10.74
C ASP A 450 25.43 15.70 10.14
N LEU A 451 24.29 15.79 10.82
CA LEU A 451 23.04 15.10 10.50
C LEU A 451 22.39 15.61 9.21
N GLY A 452 21.75 14.69 8.49
CA GLY A 452 21.07 14.95 7.22
C GLY A 452 19.62 15.43 7.37
N ASN A 453 18.90 15.43 6.25
CA ASN A 453 17.52 15.96 6.19
C ASN A 453 16.48 14.91 6.60
N LEU A 454 16.64 13.67 6.14
CA LEU A 454 15.81 12.53 6.52
C LEU A 454 16.57 11.67 7.50
N CYS A 455 15.98 11.31 8.64
CA CYS A 455 16.67 10.53 9.67
C CYS A 455 15.81 9.38 10.19
N ALA A 456 16.43 8.23 10.36
CA ALA A 456 15.90 7.10 11.11
C ALA A 456 16.94 6.66 12.14
N ALA A 457 16.49 6.20 13.30
CA ALA A 457 17.39 5.80 14.38
C ALA A 457 17.06 4.41 14.92
N LEU A 458 18.09 3.72 15.39
CA LEU A 458 17.99 2.56 16.26
C LEU A 458 18.61 2.91 17.61
N VAL A 459 17.86 2.73 18.68
CA VAL A 459 18.34 2.86 20.06
C VAL A 459 18.57 1.46 20.62
N PHE A 460 19.78 1.20 21.09
CA PHE A 460 20.20 -0.08 21.66
C PHE A 460 20.33 0.04 23.16
N ASN A 461 19.54 -0.76 23.87
CA ASN A 461 19.66 -0.92 25.31
C ASN A 461 20.26 -2.30 25.61
N PRO A 462 21.50 -2.38 26.14
CA PRO A 462 22.10 -3.67 26.49
C PRO A 462 21.43 -4.34 27.70
N ARG A 463 20.61 -3.60 28.46
CA ARG A 463 19.98 -4.06 29.70
C ARG A 463 18.51 -3.62 29.77
N PRO A 464 17.64 -4.13 28.86
CA PRO A 464 16.23 -3.80 28.88
C PRO A 464 15.56 -4.37 30.15
N ASP A 465 14.68 -3.57 30.75
CA ASP A 465 13.87 -3.95 31.90
C ASP A 465 12.57 -4.62 31.45
N THR A 466 12.57 -5.94 31.42
CA THR A 466 11.42 -6.77 31.00
C THR A 466 10.53 -7.19 32.16
N ARG A 467 10.77 -6.67 33.38
CA ARG A 467 10.04 -7.06 34.59
C ARG A 467 8.65 -6.41 34.65
N CYS A 468 7.79 -6.93 35.53
CA CYS A 468 6.51 -6.30 35.82
C CYS A 468 6.75 -4.88 36.37
N PRO A 469 6.15 -3.83 35.77
CA PRO A 469 6.38 -2.45 36.17
C PRO A 469 5.69 -2.04 37.49
N ILE A 470 5.06 -2.99 38.19
CA ILE A 470 4.19 -2.78 39.34
C ILE A 470 4.89 -3.27 40.61
N SER A 471 4.60 -2.64 41.76
CA SER A 471 5.13 -3.00 43.08
C SER A 471 6.61 -2.64 43.29
N ILE A 472 7.03 -1.48 42.80
CA ILE A 472 8.36 -0.92 43.06
C ILE A 472 8.56 -0.76 44.58
N PRO A 473 9.71 -1.12 45.17
CA PRO A 473 9.93 -0.93 46.60
C PRO A 473 9.84 0.56 47.01
N ASP A 474 9.18 0.84 48.14
CA ASP A 474 9.05 2.19 48.71
C ASP A 474 10.39 2.93 48.86
N SER A 475 11.46 2.19 49.15
CA SER A 475 12.82 2.72 49.34
C SER A 475 13.46 3.24 48.05
N GLU A 476 12.91 2.88 46.89
CA GLU A 476 13.42 3.35 45.60
C GLU A 476 12.86 4.73 45.23
N PHE A 477 11.74 5.17 45.82
CA PHE A 477 11.21 6.51 45.58
C PHE A 477 11.95 7.56 46.40
N LEU A 478 12.20 8.72 45.79
CA LEU A 478 12.61 9.90 46.53
C LEU A 478 11.45 10.32 47.45
N ARG A 479 11.79 10.70 48.69
CA ARG A 479 10.84 11.04 49.75
C ARG A 479 10.91 12.54 50.07
N GLY A 480 9.76 13.11 50.38
CA GLY A 480 9.60 14.43 50.98
C GLY A 480 8.50 14.34 52.06
N ASP A 481 7.90 15.48 52.39
CA ASP A 481 6.83 15.53 53.41
C ASP A 481 5.47 15.07 52.87
N ALA A 482 5.33 14.96 51.54
CA ALA A 482 4.10 14.47 50.91
C ALA A 482 3.83 12.99 51.26
N PRO A 483 2.57 12.62 51.54
CA PRO A 483 2.19 11.24 51.81
C PRO A 483 2.41 10.35 50.58
N MET A 484 2.70 9.07 50.83
CA MET A 484 3.00 8.09 49.79
C MET A 484 2.18 6.82 49.99
N THR A 485 1.51 6.38 48.93
CA THR A 485 0.86 5.07 48.87
C THR A 485 1.91 3.97 48.91
N LYS A 486 1.74 3.04 49.86
CA LYS A 486 2.65 1.91 50.09
C LYS A 486 2.64 0.91 48.94
N SER A 487 3.79 0.29 48.68
CA SER A 487 4.01 -0.62 47.53
C SER A 487 2.88 -1.65 47.34
N GLU A 488 2.42 -2.30 48.41
CA GLU A 488 1.36 -3.32 48.34
C GLU A 488 0.00 -2.72 47.93
N ILE A 489 -0.32 -1.54 48.46
CA ILE A 489 -1.56 -0.81 48.14
C ILE A 489 -1.48 -0.25 46.71
N ARG A 490 -0.34 0.33 46.35
CA ARG A 490 -0.10 0.89 45.02
C ARG A 490 -0.20 -0.18 43.95
N ALA A 491 0.40 -1.35 44.18
CA ALA A 491 0.35 -2.48 43.26
C ALA A 491 -1.09 -2.92 42.97
N LEU A 492 -1.90 -3.08 44.03
CA LEU A 492 -3.30 -3.44 43.86
C LEU A 492 -4.10 -2.33 43.19
N SER A 493 -3.85 -1.06 43.52
CA SER A 493 -4.53 0.10 42.93
C SER A 493 -4.32 0.15 41.41
N VAL A 494 -3.05 0.06 40.97
CA VAL A 494 -2.69 0.06 39.54
C VAL A 494 -3.28 -1.16 38.82
N ALA A 495 -3.27 -2.34 39.45
CA ALA A 495 -3.90 -3.53 38.88
C ALA A 495 -5.42 -3.36 38.71
N LYS A 496 -6.11 -2.75 39.69
CA LYS A 496 -7.55 -2.49 39.63
C LYS A 496 -7.92 -1.43 38.59
N MET A 497 -6.98 -0.58 38.18
CA MET A 497 -7.19 0.38 37.09
C MET A 497 -7.27 -0.26 35.71
N LYS A 498 -6.77 -1.49 35.50
CA LYS A 498 -6.84 -2.19 34.21
C LYS A 498 -6.35 -1.32 33.03
N LEU A 499 -5.19 -0.70 33.22
CA LEU A 499 -4.57 0.18 32.23
C LEU A 499 -4.19 -0.59 30.95
N SER A 500 -4.30 0.09 29.82
CA SER A 500 -3.74 -0.31 28.53
C SER A 500 -2.50 0.54 28.23
N GLU A 501 -1.67 0.13 27.26
CA GLU A 501 -0.43 0.85 26.96
C GLU A 501 -0.67 2.29 26.48
N ASP A 502 -1.84 2.57 25.89
CA ASP A 502 -2.27 3.88 25.36
C ASP A 502 -3.18 4.67 26.32
N SER A 503 -3.33 4.23 27.57
CA SER A 503 -4.25 4.86 28.53
C SER A 503 -3.90 6.33 28.80
N ILE A 504 -4.92 7.19 28.81
CA ILE A 504 -4.85 8.57 29.29
C ILE A 504 -5.32 8.57 30.75
N VAL A 505 -4.40 8.83 31.67
CA VAL A 505 -4.63 8.65 33.10
C VAL A 505 -4.55 9.97 33.84
N TYR A 506 -5.51 10.27 34.71
CA TYR A 506 -5.34 11.34 35.70
C TYR A 506 -4.95 10.73 37.05
N ASP A 507 -3.92 11.28 37.68
CA ASP A 507 -3.54 11.01 39.07
C ASP A 507 -3.88 12.24 39.92
N VAL A 508 -5.00 12.19 40.63
CA VAL A 508 -5.50 13.31 41.43
C VAL A 508 -5.02 13.20 42.87
N GLY A 509 -4.24 14.20 43.31
CA GLY A 509 -3.57 14.16 44.60
C GLY A 509 -2.35 13.24 44.54
N ALA A 510 -1.49 13.45 43.53
CA ALA A 510 -0.38 12.56 43.19
C ALA A 510 0.68 12.43 44.30
N GLY A 511 0.80 13.41 45.20
CA GLY A 511 1.68 13.35 46.36
C GLY A 511 3.15 13.18 45.96
N THR A 512 3.77 12.06 46.34
CA THR A 512 5.17 11.77 45.93
C THR A 512 5.32 11.31 44.47
N GLY A 513 4.22 11.10 43.75
CA GLY A 513 4.21 10.56 42.38
C GLY A 513 4.46 9.06 42.29
N SER A 514 4.38 8.33 43.40
CA SER A 514 4.70 6.89 43.38
C SER A 514 3.72 6.08 42.54
N VAL A 515 2.41 6.35 42.69
CA VAL A 515 1.35 5.73 41.85
C VAL A 515 1.47 6.22 40.42
N THR A 516 1.69 7.53 40.22
CA THR A 516 1.94 8.16 38.92
C THR A 516 2.98 7.39 38.10
N VAL A 517 4.15 7.11 38.69
CA VAL A 517 5.25 6.42 38.02
C VAL A 517 4.85 5.01 37.61
N GLU A 518 4.25 4.21 38.50
CA GLU A 518 3.85 2.85 38.14
C GLU A 518 2.76 2.83 37.06
N MET A 519 1.81 3.78 37.10
CA MET A 519 0.83 3.94 36.02
C MET A 519 1.49 4.30 34.69
N ALA A 520 2.47 5.21 34.71
CA ALA A 520 3.17 5.65 33.51
C ALA A 520 4.04 4.55 32.89
N LEU A 521 4.57 3.64 33.71
CA LEU A 521 5.31 2.47 33.23
C LEU A 521 4.41 1.41 32.59
N VAL A 522 3.13 1.36 32.97
CA VAL A 522 2.13 0.50 32.32
C VAL A 522 1.62 1.17 31.04
N ALA A 523 1.24 2.45 31.10
CA ALA A 523 0.71 3.24 30.00
C ALA A 523 1.82 3.87 29.14
N VAL A 524 2.75 3.05 28.63
CA VAL A 524 3.98 3.52 27.95
C VAL A 524 3.72 4.36 26.69
N GLU A 525 2.66 4.07 25.94
CA GLU A 525 2.24 4.82 24.74
C GLU A 525 1.20 5.92 25.08
N GLY A 526 0.66 5.92 26.29
CA GLY A 526 -0.30 6.90 26.83
C GLY A 526 0.36 8.01 27.64
N THR A 527 -0.46 8.76 28.38
CA THR A 527 0.00 9.90 29.20
C THR A 527 -0.64 9.86 30.59
N VAL A 528 0.16 10.10 31.63
CA VAL A 528 -0.30 10.24 33.01
C VAL A 528 -0.20 11.71 33.44
N TYR A 529 -1.34 12.34 33.67
CA TYR A 529 -1.47 13.70 34.18
C TYR A 529 -1.47 13.68 35.71
N ALA A 530 -0.35 14.06 36.30
CA ALA A 530 -0.17 14.13 37.76
C ALA A 530 -0.63 15.49 38.28
N VAL A 531 -1.80 15.52 38.90
CA VAL A 531 -2.41 16.75 39.43
C VAL A 531 -2.05 16.90 40.90
N GLU A 532 -1.26 17.92 41.19
CA GLU A 532 -0.77 18.21 42.53
C GLU A 532 -0.77 19.71 42.79
N LYS A 533 -1.28 20.12 43.95
CA LYS A 533 -1.44 21.54 44.33
C LYS A 533 -0.23 22.06 45.12
N GLU A 534 0.48 21.17 45.81
CA GLU A 534 1.63 21.54 46.62
C GLU A 534 2.91 21.56 45.76
N GLU A 535 3.53 22.73 45.62
CA GLU A 535 4.71 22.95 44.77
C GLU A 535 5.86 21.97 45.07
N ALA A 536 6.15 21.75 46.36
CA ALA A 536 7.22 20.84 46.78
C ALA A 536 6.92 19.37 46.43
N ALA A 537 5.65 18.97 46.39
CA ALA A 537 5.23 17.64 45.99
C ALA A 537 5.31 17.50 44.46
N ALA A 538 4.87 18.52 43.70
CA ALA A 538 5.03 18.57 42.25
C ALA A 538 6.51 18.46 41.81
N ASP A 539 7.42 19.15 42.50
CA ASP A 539 8.87 19.03 42.24
C ASP A 539 9.41 17.64 42.56
N LEU A 540 8.86 16.98 43.59
CA LEU A 540 9.21 15.61 43.93
C LEU A 540 8.75 14.61 42.85
N ILE A 541 7.57 14.82 42.28
CA ILE A 541 7.07 14.05 41.12
C ILE A 541 8.04 14.20 39.95
N ASP A 542 8.53 15.42 39.65
CA ASP A 542 9.48 15.66 38.56
C ASP A 542 10.78 14.86 38.74
N ARG A 543 11.31 14.83 39.97
CA ARG A 543 12.53 14.07 40.27
C ARG A 543 12.30 12.56 40.19
N ASN A 544 11.16 12.06 40.65
CA ASN A 544 10.82 10.64 40.57
C ASN A 544 10.59 10.20 39.12
N ARG A 545 9.82 10.95 38.31
CA ARG A 545 9.59 10.60 36.90
C ARG A 545 10.89 10.54 36.09
N ARG A 546 11.85 11.43 36.37
CA ARG A 546 13.20 11.40 35.78
C ARG A 546 13.97 10.15 36.22
N LYS A 547 13.97 9.85 37.52
CA LYS A 547 14.65 8.67 38.08
C LYS A 547 14.13 7.36 37.47
N PHE A 548 12.83 7.26 37.23
CA PHE A 548 12.19 6.03 36.74
C PHE A 548 11.98 6.00 35.21
N GLY A 549 12.44 7.01 34.46
CA GLY A 549 12.37 6.98 33.00
C GLY A 549 10.93 7.09 32.45
N THR A 550 10.06 7.88 33.07
CA THR A 550 8.65 8.04 32.67
C THR A 550 8.42 9.43 32.08
N PRO A 551 8.80 9.69 30.81
CA PRO A 551 8.60 10.99 30.17
C PRO A 551 7.13 11.28 29.83
N ASN A 552 6.30 10.25 29.79
CA ASN A 552 4.86 10.31 29.61
C ASN A 552 4.09 10.77 30.87
N VAL A 553 4.79 11.36 31.84
CA VAL A 553 4.17 12.02 33.01
C VAL A 553 4.16 13.52 32.79
N GLU A 554 2.97 14.09 32.72
CA GLU A 554 2.74 15.53 32.69
C GLU A 554 2.30 16.03 34.06
N ILE A 555 3.04 16.99 34.63
CA ILE A 555 2.76 17.52 35.97
C ILE A 555 1.87 18.75 35.84
N ILE A 556 0.68 18.68 36.41
CA ILE A 556 -0.30 19.75 36.41
C ILE A 556 -0.35 20.36 37.81
N ARG A 557 0.24 21.54 37.95
CA ARG A 557 0.24 22.30 39.20
C ARG A 557 -1.11 22.96 39.41
N GLY A 558 -1.89 22.47 40.36
CA GLY A 558 -3.22 23.00 40.62
C GLY A 558 -4.10 22.08 41.44
N LYS A 559 -5.30 22.57 41.76
CA LYS A 559 -6.30 21.83 42.53
C LYS A 559 -7.37 21.27 41.59
N ALA A 560 -7.71 19.99 41.75
CA ALA A 560 -8.87 19.41 41.08
C ALA A 560 -10.18 19.87 41.76
N PRO A 561 -11.28 20.09 41.01
CA PRO A 561 -11.47 19.75 39.59
C PRO A 561 -10.91 20.80 38.60
N ASP A 562 -10.61 22.03 39.01
CA ASP A 562 -10.26 23.13 38.09
C ASP A 562 -9.06 22.79 37.19
N ALA A 563 -8.03 22.16 37.77
CA ALA A 563 -6.83 21.71 37.04
C ALA A 563 -7.10 20.64 35.95
N LEU A 564 -8.30 20.04 35.92
CA LEU A 564 -8.67 19.03 34.94
C LEU A 564 -9.26 19.64 33.66
N ALA A 565 -9.66 20.92 33.68
CA ALA A 565 -10.48 21.54 32.63
C ALA A 565 -9.84 21.43 31.23
N ASP A 566 -8.54 21.69 31.11
CA ASP A 566 -7.83 21.74 29.82
C ASP A 566 -7.19 20.40 29.42
N LEU A 567 -7.33 19.36 30.25
CA LEU A 567 -6.69 18.06 30.01
C LEU A 567 -7.49 17.23 28.98
N PRO A 568 -6.83 16.38 28.16
CA PRO A 568 -7.50 15.46 27.24
C PRO A 568 -8.41 14.48 27.96
N ALA A 569 -9.47 14.00 27.31
CA ALA A 569 -10.43 13.09 27.94
C ALA A 569 -9.74 11.83 28.51
N PRO A 570 -9.91 11.53 29.82
CA PRO A 570 -9.20 10.43 30.47
C PRO A 570 -9.88 9.09 30.16
N THR A 571 -9.10 8.03 29.94
CA THR A 571 -9.62 6.65 29.95
C THR A 571 -9.76 6.14 31.39
N ASN A 572 -8.85 6.56 32.27
CA ASN A 572 -8.76 6.10 33.66
C ASN A 572 -8.44 7.27 34.59
N VAL A 573 -8.95 7.21 35.81
CA VAL A 573 -8.62 8.19 36.86
C VAL A 573 -8.30 7.47 38.15
N PHE A 574 -7.17 7.83 38.76
CA PHE A 574 -6.82 7.49 40.12
C PHE A 574 -7.01 8.70 41.02
N ILE A 575 -7.67 8.52 42.16
CA ILE A 575 -7.89 9.57 43.16
C ILE A 575 -7.25 9.12 44.48
N GLY A 576 -6.07 9.69 44.76
CA GLY A 576 -5.37 9.51 46.04
C GLY A 576 -5.75 10.57 47.08
N GLY A 577 -6.21 11.75 46.65
CA GLY A 577 -6.69 12.81 47.53
C GLY A 577 -7.64 13.79 46.85
N SER A 578 -8.87 13.92 47.36
CA SER A 578 -9.92 14.79 46.80
C SER A 578 -9.94 16.20 47.40
N SER A 579 -9.29 16.41 48.56
CA SER A 579 -9.45 17.62 49.40
C SER A 579 -10.93 17.98 49.65
N GLY A 580 -11.81 16.96 49.76
CA GLY A 580 -13.25 17.11 49.97
C GLY A 580 -14.08 17.45 48.73
N ASN A 581 -13.50 17.36 47.52
CA ASN A 581 -14.18 17.69 46.25
C ASN A 581 -14.41 16.42 45.40
N LEU A 582 -14.60 15.25 46.03
CA LEU A 582 -14.62 13.97 45.32
C LEU A 582 -15.72 13.92 44.27
N ARG A 583 -16.91 14.42 44.61
CA ARG A 583 -18.05 14.47 43.70
C ARG A 583 -17.75 15.33 42.47
N GLU A 584 -17.26 16.55 42.68
CA GLU A 584 -16.98 17.50 41.62
C GLU A 584 -15.88 17.01 40.68
N ILE A 585 -14.88 16.30 41.23
CA ILE A 585 -13.83 15.63 40.44
C ILE A 585 -14.44 14.55 39.55
N VAL A 586 -15.29 13.68 40.11
CA VAL A 586 -15.95 12.61 39.34
C VAL A 586 -16.86 13.19 38.26
N ASP A 587 -17.65 14.21 38.57
CA ASP A 587 -18.52 14.88 37.58
C ASP A 587 -17.71 15.50 36.44
N ALA A 588 -16.60 16.20 36.74
CA ALA A 588 -15.72 16.78 35.73
C ALA A 588 -15.07 15.73 34.81
N VAL A 589 -14.69 14.58 35.37
CA VAL A 589 -14.14 13.45 34.62
C VAL A 589 -15.18 12.82 33.70
N LEU A 590 -16.39 12.57 34.21
CA LEU A 590 -17.47 11.95 33.43
C LEU A 590 -18.00 12.87 32.33
N ALA A 591 -17.97 14.19 32.54
CA ALA A 591 -18.29 15.17 31.50
C ALA A 591 -17.36 15.05 30.28
N LYS A 592 -16.10 14.64 30.49
CA LYS A 592 -15.12 14.39 29.41
C LYS A 592 -15.21 12.99 28.84
N ASN A 593 -15.37 11.98 29.70
CA ASN A 593 -15.52 10.59 29.29
C ASN A 593 -16.58 9.89 30.16
N PRO A 594 -17.82 9.73 29.66
CA PRO A 594 -18.91 9.07 30.38
C PRO A 594 -18.66 7.60 30.72
N ARG A 595 -17.64 6.96 30.14
CA ARG A 595 -17.27 5.55 30.38
C ARG A 595 -15.95 5.40 31.15
N CYS A 596 -15.43 6.48 31.73
CA CYS A 596 -14.16 6.48 32.45
C CYS A 596 -14.17 5.46 33.60
N ARG A 597 -13.03 4.80 33.82
CA ARG A 597 -12.81 3.92 34.98
C ARG A 597 -12.11 4.70 36.09
N ILE A 598 -12.70 4.70 37.27
CA ILE A 598 -12.22 5.52 38.40
C ILE A 598 -11.83 4.61 39.56
N VAL A 599 -10.63 4.79 40.09
CA VAL A 599 -10.12 4.09 41.28
C VAL A 599 -9.83 5.11 42.36
N VAL A 600 -10.42 4.93 43.55
CA VAL A 600 -10.27 5.85 44.68
C VAL A 600 -9.64 5.11 45.85
N ASN A 601 -8.55 5.67 46.37
CA ASN A 601 -7.95 5.21 47.61
C ASN A 601 -8.36 6.12 48.76
N SER A 602 -8.77 5.53 49.88
CA SER A 602 -9.17 6.28 51.08
C SER A 602 -8.72 5.60 52.36
N VAL A 603 -8.38 6.43 53.35
CA VAL A 603 -7.94 6.00 54.70
C VAL A 603 -8.85 6.60 55.77
N THR A 604 -9.39 7.80 55.54
CA THR A 604 -10.29 8.50 56.45
C THR A 604 -11.74 8.04 56.26
N LEU A 605 -12.51 8.02 57.34
CA LEU A 605 -13.92 7.63 57.30
C LEU A 605 -14.76 8.64 56.50
N GLU A 606 -14.37 9.91 56.53
CA GLU A 606 -14.99 11.00 55.78
C GLU A 606 -14.91 10.73 54.27
N THR A 607 -13.73 10.36 53.75
CA THR A 607 -13.58 10.05 52.32
C THR A 607 -14.31 8.75 51.96
N ILE A 608 -14.38 7.76 52.84
CA ILE A 608 -15.20 6.56 52.61
C ILE A 608 -16.68 6.94 52.51
N SER A 609 -17.16 7.86 53.35
CA SER A 609 -18.53 8.37 53.27
C SER A 609 -18.80 9.07 51.93
N GLU A 610 -17.87 9.88 51.44
CA GLU A 610 -17.96 10.48 50.10
C GLU A 610 -18.01 9.42 49.00
N VAL A 611 -17.11 8.42 49.06
CA VAL A 611 -17.04 7.30 48.12
C VAL A 611 -18.35 6.52 48.05
N LEU A 612 -18.96 6.22 49.20
CA LEU A 612 -20.24 5.50 49.27
C LEU A 612 -21.42 6.31 48.73
N ALA A 613 -21.34 7.63 48.72
CA ALA A 613 -22.37 8.50 48.16
C ALA A 613 -22.33 8.58 46.62
N LEU A 614 -21.18 8.30 46.00
CA LEU A 614 -20.95 8.49 44.56
C LEU A 614 -22.00 7.83 43.65
N PRO A 615 -22.41 6.56 43.83
CA PRO A 615 -23.41 5.93 42.96
C PRO A 615 -24.78 6.60 43.01
N SER A 616 -25.09 7.31 44.11
CA SER A 616 -26.35 8.04 44.27
C SER A 616 -26.25 9.49 43.79
N SER A 617 -25.05 10.07 43.74
CA SER A 617 -24.84 11.48 43.42
C SER A 617 -24.26 11.75 42.03
N CYS A 618 -23.66 10.74 41.40
CA CYS A 618 -22.96 10.82 40.12
C CYS A 618 -23.38 9.68 39.19
N LYS A 619 -23.13 9.81 37.89
CA LYS A 619 -23.44 8.80 36.87
C LYS A 619 -22.43 7.63 36.83
N VAL A 620 -22.17 7.01 37.97
CA VAL A 620 -21.22 5.89 38.12
C VAL A 620 -21.89 4.63 38.67
N GLU A 621 -21.41 3.48 38.22
CA GLU A 621 -21.67 2.18 38.82
C GLU A 621 -20.50 1.79 39.73
N GLN A 622 -20.80 1.31 40.94
CA GLN A 622 -19.80 0.75 41.84
C GLN A 622 -19.52 -0.70 41.47
N GLU A 623 -18.31 -0.99 40.98
CA GLU A 623 -17.92 -2.37 40.65
C GLU A 623 -17.41 -3.12 41.89
N GLU A 624 -16.61 -2.46 42.73
CA GLU A 624 -15.91 -3.12 43.84
C GLU A 624 -15.51 -2.11 44.92
N ILE A 625 -15.56 -2.52 46.19
CA ILE A 625 -14.87 -1.84 47.29
C ILE A 625 -14.18 -2.91 48.13
N VAL A 626 -12.87 -2.74 48.35
CA VAL A 626 -12.05 -3.67 49.12
C VAL A 626 -11.25 -2.92 50.17
N CYS A 627 -11.20 -3.45 51.39
CA CYS A 627 -10.33 -2.95 52.46
C CYS A 627 -9.09 -3.83 52.58
N ILE A 628 -7.91 -3.23 52.48
CA ILE A 628 -6.62 -3.91 52.59
C ILE A 628 -5.97 -3.57 53.92
N ASN A 629 -5.59 -4.62 54.64
CA ASN A 629 -4.82 -4.55 55.87
C ASN A 629 -3.47 -5.21 55.60
N ALA A 630 -2.40 -4.41 55.56
CA ALA A 630 -1.04 -4.89 55.30
C ALA A 630 -0.16 -4.71 56.55
N ALA A 631 0.79 -5.61 56.73
CA ALA A 631 1.81 -5.50 57.77
C ALA A 631 3.16 -5.96 57.23
N ASN A 632 4.21 -5.17 57.46
CA ASN A 632 5.55 -5.47 56.99
C ASN A 632 6.49 -5.74 58.16
N SER A 633 7.35 -6.74 58.01
CA SER A 633 8.39 -7.03 59.00
C SER A 633 9.49 -5.98 58.96
N ARG A 634 9.94 -5.52 60.12
CA ARG A 634 11.21 -4.81 60.29
C ARG A 634 12.08 -5.52 61.30
N ARG A 635 13.40 -5.48 61.10
CA ARG A 635 14.34 -6.04 62.09
C ARG A 635 14.40 -5.15 63.33
N LEU A 636 14.28 -5.76 64.49
CA LEU A 636 14.51 -5.15 65.80
C LEU A 636 15.49 -6.05 66.57
N GLY A 637 16.78 -5.70 66.49
CA GLY A 637 17.86 -6.57 66.95
C GLY A 637 17.89 -7.89 66.15
N ARG A 638 17.72 -9.03 66.84
CA ARG A 638 17.69 -10.38 66.23
C ARG A 638 16.30 -10.87 65.82
N TYR A 639 15.25 -10.07 66.05
CA TYR A 639 13.86 -10.47 65.80
C TYR A 639 13.27 -9.71 64.60
N ASN A 640 12.28 -10.32 63.96
CA ASN A 640 11.45 -9.65 62.97
C ASN A 640 10.13 -9.24 63.64
N LEU A 641 9.88 -7.94 63.71
CA LEU A 641 8.64 -7.38 64.24
C LEU A 641 7.72 -7.00 63.08
N MET A 642 6.52 -7.57 63.04
CA MET A 642 5.48 -7.15 62.11
C MET A 642 4.95 -5.77 62.52
N THR A 643 5.02 -4.81 61.61
CA THR A 643 4.49 -3.46 61.80
C THR A 643 3.27 -3.30 60.90
N ALA A 644 2.08 -3.18 61.51
CA ALA A 644 0.85 -2.97 60.77
C ALA A 644 0.84 -1.59 60.12
N GLN A 645 0.29 -1.51 58.91
CA GLN A 645 0.00 -0.26 58.22
C GLN A 645 -1.46 0.14 58.44
N ASN A 646 -1.78 1.41 58.20
CA ASN A 646 -3.17 1.86 58.24
C ASN A 646 -4.00 1.10 57.18
N PRO A 647 -5.23 0.65 57.51
CA PRO A 647 -6.11 0.06 56.52
C PRO A 647 -6.39 1.05 55.38
N VAL A 648 -6.36 0.58 54.14
CA VAL A 648 -6.71 1.39 52.96
C VAL A 648 -7.88 0.76 52.24
N TYR A 649 -8.89 1.56 51.94
CA TYR A 649 -10.01 1.17 51.09
C TYR A 649 -9.71 1.57 49.65
N ILE A 650 -9.87 0.61 48.75
CA ILE A 650 -9.75 0.81 47.29
C ILE A 650 -11.15 0.59 46.73
N ALA A 651 -11.73 1.65 46.19
CA ALA A 651 -13.03 1.63 45.54
C ALA A 651 -12.88 1.80 44.03
N VAL A 652 -13.67 1.03 43.28
CA VAL A 652 -13.63 0.98 41.82
C VAL A 652 -15.00 1.33 41.29
N PHE A 653 -15.03 2.32 40.40
CA PHE A 653 -16.22 2.79 39.73
C PHE A 653 -16.05 2.80 38.23
N ARG A 654 -17.17 2.72 37.52
CA ARG A 654 -17.24 2.90 36.08
C ARG A 654 -18.34 3.88 35.71
N GLY A 655 -18.03 4.82 34.83
CA GLY A 655 -19.05 5.69 34.27
C GLY A 655 -20.10 4.88 33.49
N THR A 656 -21.37 5.22 33.71
CA THR A 656 -22.53 4.49 33.13
C THR A 656 -22.67 4.68 31.62
N GLY A 657 -22.02 5.70 31.05
CA GLY A 657 -22.09 6.02 29.62
C GLY A 657 -23.28 6.88 29.21
N GLU A 658 -24.12 7.32 30.16
CA GLU A 658 -25.32 8.14 29.97
C GLU A 658 -25.11 9.66 30.10
#